data_AF-A0A7H9AU40-F1
#
_entry.id   AF-A0A7H9AU40-F1
#
_cell.length_a   1.000
_cell.length_b   1.000
_cell.length_c   1.000
_cell.angle_alpha   90.00
_cell.angle_beta   90.00
_cell.angle_gamma   90.00
#
_symmetry.space_group_name_H-M   'P 1'
#
loop_
_entity.id
_entity.type
_entity.pdbx_description
1 polymer ?
#
loop_
_entity_poly.entity_id
_entity_poly.type
_entity_poly.pdbx_seq_one_letter_code
_entity_poly.pdbx_strand_id
1 'polypeptide(L)'
;MKKLFIFIALFPIFTFGNDNQIPSKIKEVTVYLSGAHVTRSAHCILKAGTSEIKFTGLSTQIDESSIQISGLQSVSILSMAYDINYMAQKKNTPQSDVLQNEIDALELQIAKFRNQIAGLEEEEKVINGNRLLNSRTDGVSLEKIKQISTYYRERITDVKNEIYVTNLKINELDHKARAIKSQMAEINNIPEKEQGEIKIKFDTAIDINLNISISYLVEDAGWIPSYDIKSKDINSPLKLAYKAHVYQKTGQDWDNAKIALSTGNPNVNIVKPTLGTKYLNFTNGRSKRFSTATKKQRYFYNPTVKKIAGTILDESGSPLPGANIVVKGTANGTQTDFDGFFTLNITNGQELMVSYIGYKTEELPIYSSVMNIKLEEDSQALEEVVVMGYGTRSKKDYTGAVSRVLQGKTAGVRVRGASSVPQLPLYIIDGVPVDNFIEGDLDEDEIQSMEVLKGKNATSIYGSKGNHGVIVITTKKSAVQDDITQTKFIIKKPYTIVSDGDITAIEINTFSLNGSYEYFTAPIVNENVFLTARFSDWEKYNLLPGEANIYFKGAYVGKTVIDPYTVKKEMTISLGIDANITVRRKQDKNFKSKSFLGNNRILDRKYDWEVKNGKAVPIDIKIMDRIPLSQNNDIRVIDIETFDADYDTKKGLLSWKIQLSPKQTKTKSFSFRVKYPKYKSISL
;
A
#
# COMPACT_ATOMS: atom_id res chain seq x y z
N MET A 1 -74.80 19.78 -60.58
CA MET A 1 -73.35 19.65 -60.33
C MET A 1 -73.14 19.25 -58.87
N LYS A 2 -72.92 17.97 -58.59
CA LYS A 2 -72.65 17.47 -57.22
C LYS A 2 -71.15 17.49 -56.99
N LYS A 3 -70.68 18.25 -55.99
CA LYS A 3 -69.27 18.32 -55.59
C LYS A 3 -68.93 17.11 -54.72
N LEU A 4 -67.90 16.39 -55.13
CA LEU A 4 -67.27 15.26 -54.45
C LEU A 4 -66.35 15.81 -53.34
N PHE A 5 -66.62 15.49 -52.08
CA PHE A 5 -65.68 15.76 -50.97
C PHE A 5 -64.77 14.54 -50.81
N ILE A 6 -63.48 14.73 -51.09
CA ILE A 6 -62.42 13.75 -50.82
C ILE A 6 -61.93 14.00 -49.39
N PHE A 7 -62.13 13.01 -48.51
CA PHE A 7 -61.61 13.00 -47.15
C PHE A 7 -60.17 12.44 -47.21
N ILE A 8 -59.17 13.30 -47.03
CA ILE A 8 -57.76 12.90 -46.87
C ILE A 8 -57.56 12.53 -45.40
N ALA A 9 -57.44 11.23 -45.12
CA ALA A 9 -57.04 10.74 -43.81
C ALA A 9 -55.52 10.95 -43.64
N LEU A 10 -55.13 11.92 -42.81
CA LEU A 10 -53.77 12.01 -42.27
C LEU A 10 -53.56 10.83 -41.30
N PHE A 11 -52.79 9.83 -41.72
CA PHE A 11 -52.18 8.88 -40.80
C PHE A 11 -50.99 9.57 -40.11
N PRO A 12 -50.91 9.62 -38.77
CA PRO A 12 -49.70 10.03 -38.10
C PRO A 12 -48.63 8.96 -38.33
N ILE A 13 -47.55 9.34 -39.02
CA ILE A 13 -46.34 8.53 -39.09
C ILE A 13 -45.74 8.56 -37.68
N PHE A 14 -46.00 7.52 -36.90
CA PHE A 14 -45.20 7.24 -35.72
C PHE A 14 -43.80 6.86 -36.20
N THR A 15 -42.85 7.79 -36.08
CA THR A 15 -41.43 7.47 -36.15
C THR A 15 -41.11 6.63 -34.93
N PHE A 16 -40.96 5.32 -35.13
CA PHE A 16 -40.31 4.46 -34.15
C PHE A 16 -38.92 5.03 -33.85
N GLY A 17 -38.70 5.50 -32.62
CA GLY A 17 -37.38 5.85 -32.15
C GLY A 17 -36.52 4.59 -32.17
N ASN A 18 -35.53 4.54 -33.06
CA ASN A 18 -34.45 3.57 -32.94
C ASN A 18 -33.78 3.82 -31.59
N ASP A 19 -33.70 2.80 -30.74
CA ASP A 19 -32.87 2.81 -29.54
C ASP A 19 -31.41 2.96 -29.97
N ASN A 20 -30.93 4.21 -30.09
CA ASN A 20 -29.55 4.55 -30.45
C ASN A 20 -28.62 4.34 -29.24
N GLN A 21 -28.61 3.13 -28.69
CA GLN A 21 -27.67 2.73 -27.64
C GLN A 21 -26.38 2.22 -28.28
N ILE A 22 -25.26 2.87 -27.96
CA ILE A 22 -23.94 2.57 -28.51
C ILE A 22 -23.00 2.19 -27.37
N PRO A 23 -22.56 0.92 -27.29
CA PRO A 23 -21.60 0.51 -26.26
C PRO A 23 -20.25 1.16 -26.52
N SER A 24 -19.68 1.77 -25.48
CA SER A 24 -18.33 2.33 -25.50
C SER A 24 -17.31 1.31 -24.99
N LYS A 25 -16.07 1.36 -25.47
CA LYS A 25 -14.98 0.45 -25.02
C LYS A 25 -13.83 1.23 -24.40
N ILE A 26 -13.27 0.72 -23.29
CA ILE A 26 -12.06 1.28 -22.69
C ILE A 26 -10.88 1.07 -23.64
N LYS A 27 -10.12 2.15 -23.86
CA LYS A 27 -8.92 2.13 -24.71
C LYS A 27 -7.66 2.34 -23.87
N GLU A 28 -7.71 3.31 -22.96
CA GLU A 28 -6.58 3.70 -22.12
C GLU A 28 -7.09 4.10 -20.75
N VAL A 29 -6.33 3.76 -19.72
CA VAL A 29 -6.55 4.20 -18.34
C VAL A 29 -5.26 4.78 -17.81
N THR A 30 -5.30 6.03 -17.36
CA THR A 30 -4.23 6.63 -16.56
C THR A 30 -4.61 6.50 -15.08
N VAL A 31 -3.95 5.62 -14.35
CA VAL A 31 -4.19 5.40 -12.93
C VAL A 31 -3.36 6.37 -12.11
N TYR A 32 -3.97 7.09 -11.17
CA TYR A 32 -3.28 7.97 -10.22
C TYR A 32 -3.06 7.27 -8.88
N LEU A 33 -2.31 7.90 -7.98
CA LEU A 33 -2.14 7.38 -6.60
C LEU A 33 -3.49 7.32 -5.84
N SER A 34 -4.46 8.13 -6.27
CA SER A 34 -5.87 8.06 -5.87
C SER A 34 -6.74 8.51 -7.06
N GLY A 35 -7.61 7.62 -7.52
CA GLY A 35 -8.45 7.78 -8.70
C GLY A 35 -7.82 7.28 -10.00
N ALA A 36 -8.59 7.29 -11.08
CA ALA A 36 -8.10 7.02 -12.43
C ALA A 36 -8.80 7.90 -13.47
N HIS A 37 -8.11 8.20 -14.57
CA HIS A 37 -8.69 8.79 -15.78
C HIS A 37 -8.92 7.68 -16.80
N VAL A 38 -10.18 7.45 -17.16
CA VAL A 38 -10.59 6.42 -18.12
C VAL A 38 -10.91 7.08 -19.45
N THR A 39 -10.30 6.59 -20.52
CA THR A 39 -10.58 7.02 -21.90
C THR A 39 -11.21 5.87 -22.68
N ARG A 40 -12.37 6.15 -23.27
CA ARG A 40 -13.17 5.20 -24.03
C ARG A 40 -13.40 5.68 -25.44
N SER A 41 -13.56 4.73 -26.36
CA SER A 41 -13.96 5.03 -27.74
C SER A 41 -15.33 4.47 -28.05
N ALA A 42 -16.11 5.22 -28.82
CA ALA A 42 -17.37 4.78 -29.41
C ALA A 42 -17.45 5.28 -30.86
N HIS A 43 -18.07 4.47 -31.72
CA HIS A 43 -18.34 4.83 -33.11
C HIS A 43 -19.82 5.12 -33.27
N CYS A 44 -20.17 6.29 -33.81
CA CYS A 44 -21.56 6.63 -34.08
C CYS A 44 -21.73 7.28 -35.45
N ILE A 45 -22.90 7.06 -36.04
CA ILE A 45 -23.31 7.64 -37.31
C ILE A 45 -24.40 8.65 -37.00
N LEU A 46 -24.19 9.91 -37.37
CA LEU A 46 -25.15 10.99 -37.19
C LEU A 46 -25.75 11.39 -38.53
N LYS A 47 -27.06 11.64 -38.54
CA LYS A 47 -27.77 12.21 -39.69
C LYS A 47 -27.83 13.73 -39.55
N ALA A 48 -27.91 14.43 -40.68
CA ALA A 48 -28.13 15.88 -40.69
C ALA A 48 -29.35 16.25 -39.81
N GLY A 49 -29.16 17.26 -38.97
CA GLY A 49 -30.11 17.69 -37.93
C GLY A 49 -29.71 17.24 -36.53
N THR A 50 -30.70 17.21 -35.64
CA THR A 50 -30.51 16.85 -34.23
C THR A 50 -30.67 15.35 -34.03
N SER A 51 -29.71 14.71 -33.36
CA SER A 51 -29.73 13.28 -33.03
C SER A 51 -29.41 13.07 -31.56
N GLU A 52 -30.21 12.25 -30.87
CA GLU A 52 -29.90 11.81 -29.51
C GLU A 52 -29.25 10.43 -29.55
N ILE A 53 -28.11 10.30 -28.88
CA ILE A 53 -27.32 9.07 -28.80
C ILE A 53 -27.08 8.75 -27.33
N LYS A 54 -27.22 7.48 -26.95
CA LYS A 54 -26.92 6.99 -25.61
C LYS A 54 -25.67 6.11 -25.65
N PHE A 55 -24.62 6.52 -24.96
CA PHE A 55 -23.41 5.70 -24.78
C PHE A 55 -23.54 4.85 -23.51
N THR A 56 -23.29 3.54 -23.62
CA THR A 56 -23.42 2.58 -22.51
C THR A 56 -22.08 1.93 -22.14
N GLY A 57 -22.05 1.22 -21.01
CA GLY A 57 -20.88 0.53 -20.49
C GLY A 57 -19.92 1.42 -19.71
N LEU A 58 -20.36 2.58 -19.23
CA LEU A 58 -19.54 3.48 -18.44
C LEU A 58 -19.45 3.03 -16.97
N SER A 59 -18.42 3.52 -16.28
CA SER A 59 -18.27 3.38 -14.82
C SER A 59 -19.48 3.97 -14.11
N THR A 60 -19.86 3.39 -12.96
CA THR A 60 -20.87 3.98 -12.06
C THR A 60 -20.28 5.05 -11.14
N GLN A 61 -18.95 5.07 -10.99
CA GLN A 61 -18.19 5.94 -10.08
C GLN A 61 -17.56 7.13 -10.81
N ILE A 62 -18.29 7.75 -11.75
CA ILE A 62 -17.77 8.86 -12.55
C ILE A 62 -17.90 10.17 -11.78
N ASP A 63 -16.84 10.98 -11.77
CA ASP A 63 -16.97 12.41 -11.47
C ASP A 63 -17.62 13.10 -12.69
N GLU A 64 -18.91 13.41 -12.58
CA GLU A 64 -19.70 14.01 -13.67
C GLU A 64 -19.08 15.32 -14.19
N SER A 65 -18.41 16.09 -13.34
CA SER A 65 -17.78 17.36 -13.72
C SER A 65 -16.53 17.18 -14.58
N SER A 66 -15.97 15.98 -14.60
CA SER A 66 -14.77 15.62 -15.34
C SER A 66 -15.03 15.08 -16.75
N ILE A 67 -16.29 14.83 -17.12
CA ILE A 67 -16.65 14.23 -18.40
C ILE A 67 -16.25 15.15 -19.56
N GLN A 68 -15.44 14.61 -20.47
CA GLN A 68 -14.98 15.29 -21.67
C GLN A 68 -15.28 14.45 -22.91
N ILE A 69 -15.74 15.11 -23.96
CA ILE A 69 -16.06 14.51 -25.25
C ILE A 69 -15.17 15.14 -26.32
N SER A 70 -14.46 14.30 -27.07
CA SER A 70 -13.58 14.74 -28.16
C SER A 70 -13.80 13.90 -29.42
N GLY A 71 -13.27 14.37 -30.56
CA GLY A 71 -13.49 13.74 -31.87
C GLY A 71 -14.77 14.21 -32.59
N LEU A 72 -15.31 15.38 -32.22
CA LEU A 72 -16.58 15.90 -32.72
C LEU A 72 -16.53 16.48 -34.14
N GLN A 73 -15.35 16.76 -34.69
CA GLN A 73 -15.19 17.42 -36.00
C GLN A 73 -16.03 18.71 -36.08
N SER A 74 -17.03 18.79 -36.97
CA SER A 74 -17.94 19.94 -37.12
C SER A 74 -19.26 19.80 -36.34
N VAL A 75 -19.41 18.79 -35.49
CA VAL A 75 -20.65 18.47 -34.75
C VAL A 75 -20.69 19.23 -33.43
N SER A 76 -21.86 19.79 -33.11
CA SER A 76 -22.10 20.51 -31.85
C SER A 76 -22.82 19.63 -30.83
N ILE A 77 -22.50 19.78 -29.54
CA ILE A 77 -23.22 19.15 -28.43
C ILE A 77 -24.24 20.16 -27.90
N LEU A 78 -25.53 19.81 -27.96
CA LEU A 78 -26.62 20.63 -27.42
C LEU A 78 -26.86 20.36 -25.94
N SER A 79 -26.76 19.09 -25.52
CA SER A 79 -26.92 18.69 -24.11
C SER A 79 -26.24 17.36 -23.82
N MET A 80 -25.83 17.16 -22.58
CA MET A 80 -25.26 15.93 -22.06
C MET A 80 -25.83 15.64 -20.67
N ALA A 81 -26.20 14.39 -20.42
CA ALA A 81 -26.67 13.91 -19.12
C ALA A 81 -26.08 12.52 -18.83
N TYR A 82 -25.57 12.33 -17.62
CA TYR A 82 -25.13 11.05 -17.10
C TYR A 82 -26.25 10.41 -16.26
N ASP A 83 -26.36 9.10 -16.31
CA ASP A 83 -27.39 8.32 -15.61
C ASP A 83 -26.83 6.92 -15.27
N ILE A 84 -27.36 6.26 -14.24
CA ILE A 84 -26.98 4.89 -13.89
C ILE A 84 -28.13 3.96 -14.24
N ASN A 85 -27.85 2.99 -15.11
CA ASN A 85 -28.85 2.05 -15.57
C ASN A 85 -28.88 0.79 -14.69
N TYR A 86 -29.95 0.62 -13.93
CA TYR A 86 -30.25 -0.55 -13.12
C TYR A 86 -31.03 -1.59 -13.95
N MET A 87 -30.35 -2.29 -14.86
CA MET A 87 -30.97 -3.36 -15.65
C MET A 87 -30.93 -4.68 -14.89
N ALA A 88 -32.04 -5.04 -14.25
CA ALA A 88 -32.26 -6.36 -13.65
C ALA A 88 -32.39 -7.45 -14.73
N GLN A 89 -31.27 -8.07 -15.14
CA GLN A 89 -31.32 -9.30 -15.94
C GLN A 89 -31.50 -10.52 -15.04
N LYS A 90 -32.74 -10.87 -14.69
CA LYS A 90 -33.07 -12.22 -14.22
C LYS A 90 -32.81 -13.22 -15.34
N LYS A 91 -31.69 -13.93 -15.30
CA LYS A 91 -31.48 -15.10 -16.14
C LYS A 91 -32.07 -16.32 -15.43
N ASN A 92 -33.34 -16.61 -15.69
CA ASN A 92 -33.97 -17.87 -15.26
C ASN A 92 -33.27 -19.02 -15.99
N THR A 93 -32.32 -19.68 -15.32
CA THR A 93 -31.75 -20.95 -15.77
C THR A 93 -32.59 -22.10 -15.20
N PRO A 94 -32.80 -23.21 -15.93
CA PRO A 94 -33.54 -24.38 -15.43
C PRO A 94 -33.00 -24.94 -14.11
N GLN A 95 -31.71 -24.70 -13.81
CA GLN A 95 -31.06 -25.09 -12.57
C GLN A 95 -31.45 -24.18 -11.38
N SER A 96 -31.77 -22.91 -11.61
CA SER A 96 -32.24 -21.97 -10.58
C SER A 96 -33.64 -22.34 -10.08
N ASP A 97 -34.53 -22.75 -10.99
CA ASP A 97 -35.88 -23.21 -10.63
C ASP A 97 -35.84 -24.49 -9.78
N VAL A 98 -34.90 -25.40 -10.05
CA VAL A 98 -34.72 -26.63 -9.25
C VAL A 98 -34.28 -26.30 -7.83
N LEU A 99 -33.29 -25.41 -7.67
CA LEU A 99 -32.79 -25.01 -6.35
C LEU A 99 -33.81 -24.18 -5.57
N GLN A 100 -34.58 -23.32 -6.23
CA GLN A 100 -35.66 -22.57 -5.60
C GLN A 100 -36.77 -23.49 -5.11
N ASN A 101 -37.19 -24.46 -5.91
CA ASN A 101 -38.18 -25.47 -5.50
C ASN A 101 -37.69 -26.30 -4.30
N GLU A 102 -36.38 -26.56 -4.20
CA GLU A 102 -35.78 -27.27 -3.07
C GLU A 102 -35.76 -26.42 -1.79
N ILE A 103 -35.47 -25.11 -1.89
CA ILE A 103 -35.60 -24.15 -0.78
C ILE A 103 -37.04 -24.11 -0.28
N ASP A 104 -38.01 -23.96 -1.18
CA ASP A 104 -39.42 -23.85 -0.82
C ASP A 104 -39.92 -25.13 -0.12
N ALA A 105 -39.43 -26.30 -0.56
CA ALA A 105 -39.73 -27.57 0.10
C ALA A 105 -39.13 -27.68 1.51
N LEU A 106 -37.90 -27.20 1.72
CA LEU A 106 -37.25 -27.17 3.04
C LEU A 106 -37.93 -26.18 3.99
N GLU A 107 -38.29 -24.99 3.51
CA GLU A 107 -39.01 -23.98 4.29
C GLU A 107 -40.40 -24.47 4.69
N LEU A 108 -41.09 -25.20 3.81
CA LEU A 108 -42.36 -25.85 4.13
C LEU A 108 -42.20 -26.89 5.25
N GLN A 109 -41.12 -27.67 5.25
CA GLN A 109 -40.85 -28.64 6.33
C GLN A 109 -40.55 -27.95 7.66
N ILE A 110 -39.77 -26.86 7.64
CA ILE A 110 -39.49 -26.04 8.82
C ILE A 110 -40.80 -25.48 9.39
N ALA A 111 -41.69 -24.94 8.52
CA ALA A 111 -42.98 -24.43 8.94
C ALA A 111 -43.85 -25.51 9.62
N LYS A 112 -43.86 -26.74 9.09
CA LYS A 112 -44.58 -27.87 9.73
C LYS A 112 -44.04 -28.19 11.12
N PHE A 113 -42.72 -28.23 11.29
CA PHE A 113 -42.12 -28.46 12.60
C PHE A 113 -42.38 -27.32 13.60
N ARG A 114 -42.39 -26.07 13.14
CA ARG A 114 -42.78 -24.92 13.98
C ARG A 114 -44.23 -25.02 14.43
N ASN A 115 -45.15 -25.45 13.57
CA ASN A 115 -46.54 -25.69 13.94
C ASN A 115 -46.67 -26.81 14.98
N GLN A 116 -45.86 -27.87 14.88
CA GLN A 116 -45.82 -28.95 15.87
C GLN A 116 -45.35 -28.45 17.24
N ILE A 117 -44.28 -27.64 17.28
CA ILE A 117 -43.80 -27.01 18.52
C ILE A 117 -44.88 -26.12 19.13
N ALA A 118 -45.54 -25.27 18.33
CA ALA A 118 -46.62 -24.42 18.81
C ALA A 118 -47.77 -25.21 19.45
N GLY A 119 -48.13 -26.36 18.87
CA GLY A 119 -49.12 -27.27 19.47
C GLY A 119 -48.68 -27.86 20.80
N LEU A 120 -47.42 -28.29 20.91
CA LEU A 120 -46.82 -28.81 22.15
C LEU A 120 -46.72 -27.74 23.25
N GLU A 121 -46.44 -26.49 22.89
CA GLU A 121 -46.40 -25.36 23.82
C GLU A 121 -47.80 -25.01 24.36
N GLU A 122 -48.85 -25.10 23.53
CA GLU A 122 -50.23 -24.95 24.00
C GLU A 122 -50.64 -26.09 24.95
N GLU A 123 -50.20 -27.32 24.68
CA GLU A 123 -50.41 -28.44 25.60
C GLU A 123 -49.74 -28.19 26.96
N GLU A 124 -48.50 -27.70 26.97
CA GLU A 124 -47.80 -27.30 28.21
C GLU A 124 -48.57 -26.21 28.98
N LYS A 125 -49.14 -25.21 28.28
CA LYS A 125 -49.95 -24.15 28.91
C LYS A 125 -51.20 -24.73 29.57
N VAL A 126 -51.91 -25.63 28.90
CA VAL A 126 -53.11 -26.30 29.45
C VAL A 126 -52.74 -27.12 30.68
N ILE A 127 -51.64 -27.88 30.62
CA ILE A 127 -51.12 -28.68 31.75
C ILE A 127 -50.79 -27.77 32.95
N ASN A 128 -50.08 -26.66 32.72
CA ASN A 128 -49.74 -25.69 33.76
C ASN A 128 -50.96 -24.95 34.33
N GLY A 129 -51.98 -24.67 33.49
CA GLY A 129 -53.25 -24.09 33.92
C GLY A 129 -54.06 -25.02 34.83
N ASN A 130 -54.13 -26.32 34.49
CA ASN A 130 -54.81 -27.32 35.31
C ASN A 130 -54.13 -27.56 36.66
N ARG A 131 -52.81 -27.38 36.75
CA ARG A 131 -52.07 -27.38 38.03
C ARG A 131 -52.58 -26.29 38.99
N LEU A 132 -52.99 -25.12 38.49
CA LEU A 132 -53.47 -23.99 39.30
C LEU A 132 -54.93 -24.13 39.75
N LEU A 133 -55.75 -24.90 39.02
CA LEU A 133 -57.16 -25.13 39.34
C LEU A 133 -57.34 -26.15 40.48
N ASN A 134 -56.47 -27.17 40.53
CA ASN A 134 -56.51 -28.22 41.56
C ASN A 134 -55.96 -27.79 42.94
N SER A 135 -55.41 -26.57 43.08
CA SER A 135 -54.95 -26.04 44.39
C SER A 135 -56.01 -25.23 45.13
N ARG A 136 -57.16 -24.96 44.51
CA ARG A 136 -58.22 -24.08 45.06
C ARG A 136 -59.45 -24.79 45.61
N THR A 137 -59.48 -26.13 45.59
CA THR A 137 -60.61 -26.92 46.11
C THR A 137 -60.14 -27.95 47.13
N ASP A 138 -60.83 -27.98 48.27
CA ASP A 138 -60.48 -28.75 49.46
C ASP A 138 -60.40 -30.27 49.22
N GLY A 139 -59.45 -30.93 49.88
CA GLY A 139 -59.44 -32.38 50.11
C GLY A 139 -58.73 -33.26 49.08
N VAL A 140 -57.48 -32.98 48.70
CA VAL A 140 -56.66 -33.90 47.88
C VAL A 140 -55.80 -34.79 48.78
N SER A 141 -56.00 -36.11 48.74
CA SER A 141 -55.16 -37.07 49.48
C SER A 141 -53.71 -37.07 48.97
N LEU A 142 -52.75 -37.35 49.87
CA LEU A 142 -51.31 -37.40 49.54
C LEU A 142 -50.99 -38.36 48.38
N GLU A 143 -51.68 -39.50 48.29
CA GLU A 143 -51.60 -40.45 47.16
C GLU A 143 -51.96 -39.79 45.83
N LYS A 144 -53.05 -39.01 45.78
CA LYS A 144 -53.54 -38.38 44.55
C LYS A 144 -52.62 -37.24 44.11
N ILE A 145 -52.03 -36.51 45.06
CA ILE A 145 -50.98 -35.51 44.78
C ILE A 145 -49.74 -36.18 44.17
N LYS A 146 -49.29 -37.33 44.71
CA LYS A 146 -48.16 -38.08 44.16
C LYS A 146 -48.42 -38.58 42.74
N GLN A 147 -49.62 -39.09 42.46
CA GLN A 147 -50.02 -39.54 41.12
C GLN A 147 -50.08 -38.39 40.12
N ILE A 148 -50.74 -37.29 40.48
CA ILE A 148 -50.84 -36.07 39.64
C ILE A 148 -49.45 -35.47 39.39
N SER A 149 -48.61 -35.39 40.44
CA SER A 149 -47.23 -34.89 40.31
C SER A 149 -46.36 -35.78 39.43
N THR A 150 -46.61 -37.10 39.43
CA THR A 150 -45.88 -38.06 38.59
C THR A 150 -46.30 -37.93 37.13
N TYR A 151 -47.61 -37.90 36.86
CA TYR A 151 -48.16 -37.66 35.53
C TYR A 151 -47.68 -36.33 34.93
N TYR A 152 -47.73 -35.23 35.70
CA TYR A 152 -47.24 -33.93 35.22
C TYR A 152 -45.75 -33.94 34.93
N ARG A 153 -44.95 -34.59 35.79
CA ARG A 153 -43.51 -34.72 35.58
C ARG A 153 -43.22 -35.50 34.31
N GLU A 154 -43.84 -36.66 34.12
CA GLU A 154 -43.64 -37.50 32.93
C GLU A 154 -44.08 -36.78 31.65
N ARG A 155 -45.32 -36.26 31.59
CA ARG A 155 -45.83 -35.62 30.37
C ARG A 155 -45.11 -34.32 30.02
N ILE A 156 -44.76 -33.48 31.00
CA ILE A 156 -43.97 -32.26 30.73
C ILE A 156 -42.58 -32.62 30.24
N THR A 157 -41.94 -33.64 30.82
CA THR A 157 -40.63 -34.12 30.35
C THR A 157 -40.73 -34.62 28.91
N ASP A 158 -41.76 -35.39 28.56
CA ASP A 158 -41.98 -35.87 27.19
C ASP A 158 -42.21 -34.72 26.21
N VAL A 159 -43.08 -33.77 26.55
CA VAL A 159 -43.36 -32.58 25.72
C VAL A 159 -42.08 -31.76 25.49
N LYS A 160 -41.28 -31.52 26.54
CA LYS A 160 -40.00 -30.80 26.40
C LYS A 160 -38.99 -31.56 25.54
N ASN A 161 -38.91 -32.88 25.68
CA ASN A 161 -38.03 -33.72 24.87
C ASN A 161 -38.46 -33.71 23.39
N GLU A 162 -39.76 -33.77 23.10
CA GLU A 162 -40.29 -33.67 21.73
C GLU A 162 -40.02 -32.31 21.09
N ILE A 163 -40.20 -31.21 21.85
CA ILE A 163 -39.84 -29.85 21.40
C ILE A 163 -38.34 -29.78 21.09
N TYR A 164 -37.49 -30.35 21.95
CA TYR A 164 -36.04 -30.35 21.76
C TYR A 164 -35.62 -31.11 20.48
N VAL A 165 -36.12 -32.34 20.29
CA VAL A 165 -35.84 -33.15 19.09
C VAL A 165 -36.35 -32.46 17.83
N THR A 166 -37.50 -31.78 17.90
CA THR A 166 -38.07 -31.04 16.76
C THR A 166 -37.24 -29.81 16.39
N ASN A 167 -36.70 -29.09 17.37
CA ASN A 167 -35.77 -27.97 17.14
C ASN A 167 -34.45 -28.42 16.48
N LEU A 168 -33.93 -29.60 16.85
CA LEU A 168 -32.74 -30.15 16.19
C LEU A 168 -33.00 -30.39 14.68
N LYS A 169 -34.19 -30.88 14.31
CA LYS A 169 -34.58 -31.07 12.91
C LYS A 169 -34.71 -29.74 12.16
N ILE A 170 -35.29 -28.71 12.79
CA ILE A 170 -35.38 -27.36 12.21
C ILE A 170 -33.97 -26.82 11.91
N ASN A 171 -33.05 -26.94 12.86
CA ASN A 171 -31.67 -26.46 12.67
C ASN A 171 -30.96 -27.18 11.51
N GLU A 172 -31.16 -28.49 11.36
CA GLU A 172 -30.61 -29.26 10.24
C GLU A 172 -31.15 -28.77 8.88
N LEU A 173 -32.46 -28.55 8.80
CA LEU A 173 -33.12 -28.02 7.60
C LEU A 173 -32.69 -26.57 7.29
N ASP A 174 -32.54 -25.72 8.31
CA ASP A 174 -32.05 -24.34 8.16
C ASP A 174 -30.58 -24.30 7.68
N HIS A 175 -29.76 -25.26 8.09
CA HIS A 175 -28.40 -25.41 7.57
C HIS A 175 -28.41 -25.81 6.09
N LYS A 176 -29.26 -26.76 5.69
CA LYS A 176 -29.44 -27.18 4.28
C LYS A 176 -29.95 -26.02 3.42
N ALA A 177 -30.99 -25.32 3.88
CA ALA A 177 -31.56 -24.17 3.18
C ALA A 177 -30.54 -23.03 3.01
N ARG A 178 -29.72 -22.74 4.03
CA ARG A 178 -28.65 -21.74 3.92
C ARG A 178 -27.56 -22.16 2.94
N ALA A 179 -27.13 -23.41 2.95
CA ALA A 179 -26.13 -23.92 2.00
C ALA A 179 -26.63 -23.80 0.55
N ILE A 180 -27.88 -24.17 0.29
CA ILE A 180 -28.50 -24.03 -1.04
C ILE A 180 -28.69 -22.56 -1.42
N LYS A 181 -29.08 -21.68 -0.48
CA LYS A 181 -29.13 -20.23 -0.71
C LYS A 181 -27.76 -19.64 -1.04
N SER A 182 -26.69 -20.12 -0.42
CA SER A 182 -25.32 -19.75 -0.77
C SER A 182 -24.93 -20.24 -2.17
N GLN A 183 -25.31 -21.47 -2.55
CA GLN A 183 -25.12 -21.99 -3.91
C GLN A 183 -25.93 -21.22 -4.96
N MET A 184 -27.16 -20.83 -4.64
CA MET A 184 -27.96 -19.92 -5.47
C MET A 184 -27.33 -18.53 -5.53
N ALA A 185 -26.78 -18.01 -4.44
CA ALA A 185 -26.05 -16.76 -4.45
C ALA A 185 -24.76 -16.85 -5.28
N GLU A 186 -24.10 -18.01 -5.34
CA GLU A 186 -22.95 -18.26 -6.24
C GLU A 186 -23.38 -18.36 -7.71
N ILE A 187 -24.50 -19.01 -8.02
CA ILE A 187 -25.06 -19.10 -9.38
C ILE A 187 -25.64 -17.76 -9.86
N ASN A 188 -26.24 -17.00 -8.94
CA ASN A 188 -26.82 -15.68 -9.19
C ASN A 188 -25.81 -14.54 -8.95
N ASN A 189 -24.58 -14.82 -8.50
CA ASN A 189 -23.46 -13.85 -8.43
C ASN A 189 -22.84 -13.62 -9.82
N ILE A 190 -23.70 -13.38 -10.81
CA ILE A 190 -23.37 -12.36 -11.79
C ILE A 190 -23.87 -11.08 -11.10
N PRO A 191 -22.99 -10.18 -10.63
CA PRO A 191 -23.44 -8.88 -10.16
C PRO A 191 -24.41 -8.31 -11.18
N GLU A 192 -25.54 -7.75 -10.73
CA GLU A 192 -26.23 -6.73 -11.53
C GLU A 192 -25.13 -5.73 -11.90
N LYS A 193 -24.59 -5.81 -13.12
CA LYS A 193 -23.57 -4.85 -13.55
C LYS A 193 -24.34 -3.58 -13.84
N GLU A 194 -24.58 -2.80 -12.79
CA GLU A 194 -24.95 -1.39 -12.92
C GLU A 194 -23.99 -0.77 -13.91
N GLN A 195 -24.52 -0.11 -14.94
CA GLN A 195 -23.69 0.55 -15.95
C GLN A 195 -24.07 2.01 -16.00
N GLY A 196 -23.06 2.87 -15.97
CA GLY A 196 -23.23 4.26 -16.33
C GLY A 196 -23.61 4.37 -17.80
N GLU A 197 -24.50 5.31 -18.11
CA GLU A 197 -24.85 5.72 -19.46
C GLU A 197 -24.75 7.25 -19.59
N ILE A 198 -24.31 7.72 -20.76
CA ILE A 198 -24.33 9.15 -21.09
C ILE A 198 -25.26 9.36 -22.29
N LYS A 199 -26.27 10.21 -22.12
CA LYS A 199 -27.17 10.65 -23.18
C LYS A 199 -26.66 11.99 -23.72
N ILE A 200 -26.36 12.04 -25.01
CA ILE A 200 -25.86 13.25 -25.69
C ILE A 200 -26.79 13.60 -26.84
N LYS A 201 -27.20 14.87 -26.92
CA LYS A 201 -27.88 15.44 -28.10
C LYS A 201 -26.86 16.15 -28.97
N PHE A 202 -26.67 15.64 -30.18
CA PHE A 202 -25.80 16.20 -31.19
C PHE A 202 -26.60 17.00 -32.21
N ASP A 203 -25.96 18.02 -32.79
CA ASP A 203 -26.46 18.76 -33.95
C ASP A 203 -25.37 18.82 -35.04
N THR A 204 -25.75 18.45 -36.26
CA THR A 204 -24.84 18.44 -37.42
C THR A 204 -25.55 18.88 -38.69
N ALA A 205 -24.88 19.64 -39.56
CA ALA A 205 -25.43 20.08 -40.83
C ALA A 205 -25.45 18.98 -41.91
N ILE A 206 -24.63 17.93 -41.74
CA ILE A 206 -24.46 16.84 -42.71
C ILE A 206 -24.43 15.48 -42.02
N ASP A 207 -24.72 14.44 -42.79
CA ASP A 207 -24.49 13.05 -42.40
C ASP A 207 -23.00 12.80 -42.17
N ILE A 208 -22.62 12.29 -41.00
CA ILE A 208 -21.21 12.15 -40.60
C ILE A 208 -20.99 10.92 -39.72
N ASN A 209 -19.84 10.27 -39.91
CA ASN A 209 -19.36 9.18 -39.07
C ASN A 209 -18.34 9.72 -38.08
N LEU A 210 -18.59 9.55 -36.79
CA LEU A 210 -17.71 10.03 -35.72
C LEU A 210 -17.06 8.87 -34.98
N ASN A 211 -15.77 9.02 -34.70
CA ASN A 211 -15.03 8.23 -33.72
C ASN A 211 -14.88 9.09 -32.47
N ILE A 212 -15.80 8.94 -31.54
CA ILE A 212 -15.86 9.76 -30.33
C ILE A 212 -14.94 9.15 -29.28
N SER A 213 -14.18 10.01 -28.61
CA SER A 213 -13.44 9.66 -27.40
C SER A 213 -14.11 10.32 -26.20
N ILE A 214 -14.58 9.48 -25.28
CA ILE A 214 -15.22 9.86 -24.01
C ILE A 214 -14.19 9.66 -22.92
N SER A 215 -13.86 10.70 -22.17
CA SER A 215 -12.89 10.62 -21.09
C SER A 215 -13.42 11.22 -19.80
N TYR A 216 -13.10 10.61 -18.68
CA TYR A 216 -13.62 10.98 -17.36
C TYR A 216 -12.73 10.47 -16.23
N LEU A 217 -12.84 11.10 -15.07
CA LEU A 217 -12.25 10.63 -13.82
C LEU A 217 -13.21 9.67 -13.11
N VAL A 218 -12.63 8.66 -12.47
CA VAL A 218 -13.34 7.73 -11.59
C VAL A 218 -12.71 7.72 -10.21
N GLU A 219 -13.59 7.63 -9.21
CA GLU A 219 -13.22 7.38 -7.83
C GLU A 219 -13.05 5.86 -7.59
N ASP A 220 -12.57 5.45 -6.42
CA ASP A 220 -12.36 4.02 -6.04
C ASP A 220 -11.42 3.21 -6.96
N ALA A 221 -10.50 3.89 -7.62
CA ALA A 221 -9.34 3.28 -8.27
C ALA A 221 -8.06 3.91 -7.75
N GLY A 222 -6.93 3.26 -7.98
CA GLY A 222 -5.63 3.85 -7.67
C GLY A 222 -4.50 2.87 -7.86
N TRP A 223 -3.28 3.36 -7.69
CA TRP A 223 -2.10 2.50 -7.64
C TRP A 223 -1.19 2.84 -6.48
N ILE A 224 -0.53 1.81 -5.96
CA ILE A 224 0.36 1.91 -4.81
C ILE A 224 1.76 1.45 -5.27
N PRO A 225 2.82 2.24 -5.02
CA PRO A 225 4.18 1.81 -5.33
C PRO A 225 4.58 0.63 -4.43
N SER A 226 5.11 -0.41 -5.04
CA SER A 226 5.64 -1.59 -4.36
C SER A 226 6.94 -2.05 -4.98
N TYR A 227 7.83 -2.59 -4.15
CA TYR A 227 9.17 -2.97 -4.58
C TYR A 227 9.51 -4.40 -4.16
N ASP A 228 10.31 -5.08 -4.97
CA ASP A 228 11.10 -6.22 -4.52
C ASP A 228 12.58 -5.88 -4.63
N ILE A 229 13.32 -6.02 -3.53
CA ILE A 229 14.77 -5.88 -3.52
C ILE A 229 15.37 -7.26 -3.37
N LYS A 230 16.18 -7.68 -4.34
CA LYS A 230 16.76 -9.01 -4.40
C LYS A 230 18.28 -8.92 -4.49
N SER A 231 18.97 -9.68 -3.65
CA SER A 231 20.40 -9.91 -3.78
C SER A 231 20.68 -11.42 -3.77
N LYS A 232 21.52 -11.86 -4.71
CA LYS A 232 21.92 -13.27 -4.80
C LYS A 232 22.96 -13.59 -3.72
N ASP A 233 23.90 -12.68 -3.51
CA ASP A 233 24.97 -12.74 -2.53
C ASP A 233 25.59 -11.34 -2.33
N ILE A 234 26.53 -11.22 -1.39
CA ILE A 234 27.18 -9.95 -1.01
C ILE A 234 28.10 -9.36 -2.09
N ASN A 235 28.36 -10.08 -3.18
CA ASN A 235 29.19 -9.60 -4.30
C ASN A 235 28.33 -9.28 -5.53
N SER A 236 27.06 -9.66 -5.51
CA SER A 236 26.10 -9.38 -6.59
C SER A 236 25.46 -8.00 -6.42
N PRO A 237 25.13 -7.30 -7.53
CA PRO A 237 24.36 -6.06 -7.44
C PRO A 237 22.95 -6.32 -6.88
N LEU A 238 22.38 -5.30 -6.24
CA LEU A 238 21.00 -5.35 -5.76
C LEU A 238 20.05 -5.17 -6.95
N LYS A 239 19.12 -6.10 -7.16
CA LYS A 239 18.04 -5.94 -8.14
C LYS A 239 16.83 -5.33 -7.45
N LEU A 240 16.41 -4.15 -7.90
CA LEU A 240 15.20 -3.46 -7.45
C LEU A 240 14.13 -3.59 -8.53
N ALA A 241 13.13 -4.44 -8.33
CA ALA A 241 11.95 -4.48 -9.19
C ALA A 241 10.94 -3.45 -8.68
N TYR A 242 10.63 -2.45 -9.50
CA TYR A 242 9.61 -1.44 -9.20
C TYR A 242 8.28 -1.87 -9.82
N LYS A 243 7.25 -1.96 -8.99
CA LYS A 243 5.90 -2.38 -9.36
C LYS A 243 4.86 -1.36 -8.89
N ALA A 244 3.72 -1.40 -9.55
CA ALA A 244 2.50 -0.76 -9.11
C ALA A 244 1.48 -1.83 -8.74
N HIS A 245 0.97 -1.73 -7.52
CA HIS A 245 -0.22 -2.45 -7.09
C HIS A 245 -1.44 -1.63 -7.47
N VAL A 246 -2.05 -1.94 -8.61
CA VAL A 246 -3.23 -1.26 -9.13
C VAL A 246 -4.47 -1.94 -8.56
N TYR A 247 -5.42 -1.15 -8.07
CA TYR A 247 -6.72 -1.62 -7.59
C TYR A 247 -7.82 -0.76 -8.22
N GLN A 248 -9.01 -1.34 -8.42
CA GLN A 248 -10.16 -0.60 -8.93
C GLN A 248 -11.48 -1.26 -8.55
N LYS A 249 -12.47 -0.43 -8.21
CA LYS A 249 -13.86 -0.83 -7.97
C LYS A 249 -14.83 0.13 -8.69
N THR A 250 -14.55 0.40 -9.96
CA THR A 250 -15.25 1.38 -10.78
C THR A 250 -16.51 0.82 -11.46
N GLY A 251 -16.94 -0.40 -11.10
CA GLY A 251 -18.09 -1.11 -11.69
C GLY A 251 -17.86 -1.66 -13.10
N GLN A 252 -16.69 -1.46 -13.71
CA GLN A 252 -16.38 -1.92 -15.07
C GLN A 252 -14.96 -2.48 -15.13
N ASP A 253 -14.82 -3.65 -15.77
CA ASP A 253 -13.52 -4.29 -15.98
C ASP A 253 -12.73 -3.53 -17.05
N TRP A 254 -11.42 -3.37 -16.83
CA TRP A 254 -10.53 -2.71 -17.80
C TRP A 254 -9.94 -3.75 -18.73
N ASP A 255 -10.72 -4.29 -19.65
CA ASP A 255 -10.30 -5.40 -20.52
C ASP A 255 -9.24 -4.97 -21.54
N ASN A 256 -8.03 -5.55 -21.44
CA ASN A 256 -6.91 -5.33 -22.36
C ASN A 256 -6.62 -3.83 -22.61
N ALA A 257 -6.76 -3.02 -21.56
CA ALA A 257 -6.59 -1.57 -21.64
C ALA A 257 -5.10 -1.19 -21.65
N LYS A 258 -4.76 -0.12 -22.36
CA LYS A 258 -3.43 0.52 -22.21
C LYS A 258 -3.38 1.20 -20.85
N ILE A 259 -2.39 0.85 -20.04
CA ILE A 259 -2.25 1.41 -18.70
C ILE A 259 -1.12 2.43 -18.69
N ALA A 260 -1.39 3.58 -18.08
CA ALA A 260 -0.36 4.49 -17.64
C ALA A 260 -0.51 4.76 -16.14
N LEU A 261 0.59 4.88 -15.42
CA LEU A 261 0.60 5.17 -13.99
C LEU A 261 1.11 6.59 -13.82
N SER A 262 0.39 7.44 -13.10
CA SER A 262 0.78 8.82 -12.87
C SER A 262 0.93 9.13 -11.38
N THR A 263 1.94 9.92 -11.06
CA THR A 263 2.16 10.52 -9.73
C THR A 263 1.39 11.83 -9.54
N GLY A 264 0.77 12.33 -10.61
CA GLY A 264 -0.12 13.48 -10.57
C GLY A 264 -1.37 13.18 -9.75
N ASN A 265 -2.02 14.24 -9.27
CA ASN A 265 -3.31 14.14 -8.62
C ASN A 265 -4.23 15.21 -9.23
N PRO A 266 -5.26 14.84 -10.01
CA PRO A 266 -6.17 15.80 -10.63
C PRO A 266 -7.09 16.49 -9.61
N ASN A 267 -7.22 15.96 -8.40
CA ASN A 267 -8.17 16.41 -7.38
C ASN A 267 -7.55 17.39 -6.36
N VAL A 268 -6.32 17.87 -6.59
CA VAL A 268 -5.68 18.84 -5.67
C VAL A 268 -6.10 20.27 -5.95
N ASN A 269 -6.25 21.06 -4.88
CA ASN A 269 -6.50 22.48 -4.99
C ASN A 269 -5.25 23.19 -5.57
N ILE A 270 -5.38 23.72 -6.79
CA ILE A 270 -4.33 24.47 -7.49
C ILE A 270 -4.37 25.98 -7.23
N VAL A 271 -5.27 26.45 -6.36
CA VAL A 271 -5.39 27.87 -6.04
C VAL A 271 -4.14 28.34 -5.28
N LYS A 272 -3.42 29.29 -5.87
CA LYS A 272 -2.28 29.94 -5.24
C LYS A 272 -2.75 30.70 -3.98
N PRO A 273 -2.19 30.44 -2.79
CA PRO A 273 -2.54 31.21 -1.60
C PRO A 273 -2.07 32.67 -1.75
N THR A 274 -2.84 33.59 -1.19
CA THR A 274 -2.45 35.00 -1.09
C THR A 274 -1.95 35.30 0.32
N LEU A 275 -0.86 36.06 0.41
CA LEU A 275 -0.29 36.48 1.69
C LEU A 275 -0.60 37.96 1.92
N GLY A 276 -1.37 38.25 2.96
CA GLY A 276 -1.61 39.62 3.43
C GLY A 276 -0.64 40.02 4.55
N THR A 277 -0.49 41.32 4.79
CA THR A 277 0.27 41.85 5.92
C THR A 277 -0.37 41.40 7.24
N LYS A 278 0.43 40.79 8.13
CA LYS A 278 0.00 40.40 9.48
C LYS A 278 0.33 41.52 10.47
N TYR A 279 -0.68 42.24 10.93
CA TYR A 279 -0.54 43.25 11.99
C TYR A 279 -0.57 42.58 13.37
N LEU A 280 0.32 43.00 14.26
CA LEU A 280 0.34 42.55 15.65
C LEU A 280 -0.78 43.25 16.44
N ASN A 281 -1.52 42.52 17.27
CA ASN A 281 -2.55 43.10 18.14
C ASN A 281 -2.61 42.34 19.48
N PHE A 282 -3.06 43.04 20.54
CA PHE A 282 -3.28 42.46 21.86
C PHE A 282 -4.42 41.45 21.82
N THR A 283 -4.29 40.38 22.60
CA THR A 283 -5.20 39.22 22.53
C THR A 283 -6.05 39.14 23.79
N ASN A 284 -7.38 39.18 23.66
CA ASN A 284 -8.26 38.92 24.79
C ASN A 284 -8.44 37.40 24.99
N GLY A 285 -7.62 36.80 25.86
CA GLY A 285 -7.93 35.63 26.70
C GLY A 285 -8.46 34.31 26.10
N ARG A 286 -8.68 34.19 24.79
CA ARG A 286 -9.15 32.95 24.15
C ARG A 286 -8.04 32.37 23.27
N SER A 287 -7.72 31.11 23.54
CA SER A 287 -6.70 30.28 22.89
C SER A 287 -6.63 30.55 21.38
N LYS A 288 -5.46 30.98 20.91
CA LYS A 288 -5.15 31.09 19.48
C LYS A 288 -5.04 29.68 18.89
N ARG A 289 -5.96 29.31 17.98
CA ARG A 289 -5.67 28.27 17.00
C ARG A 289 -4.74 28.87 15.95
N PHE A 290 -3.46 28.53 16.01
CA PHE A 290 -2.56 28.86 14.91
C PHE A 290 -2.97 28.03 13.70
N SER A 291 -3.25 28.70 12.58
CA SER A 291 -3.31 28.03 11.29
C SER A 291 -1.87 27.66 10.91
N THR A 292 -1.59 26.36 10.85
CA THR A 292 -0.31 25.85 10.37
C THR A 292 -0.28 25.93 8.84
N ALA A 293 0.91 26.16 8.28
CA ALA A 293 1.09 26.09 6.84
C ALA A 293 0.76 24.66 6.35
N THR A 294 0.07 24.56 5.21
CA THR A 294 -0.19 23.26 4.57
C THR A 294 1.12 22.56 4.27
N LYS A 295 1.34 21.38 4.86
CA LYS A 295 2.55 20.57 4.60
C LYS A 295 2.44 19.93 3.21
N LYS A 296 3.58 19.79 2.50
CA LYS A 296 3.65 19.03 1.25
C LYS A 296 3.26 17.57 1.52
N GLN A 297 2.22 17.08 0.87
CA GLN A 297 1.86 15.66 0.95
C GLN A 297 2.89 14.84 0.18
N ARG A 298 3.76 14.15 0.93
CA ARG A 298 4.81 13.28 0.41
C ARG A 298 4.38 11.82 0.35
N TYR A 299 3.43 11.43 1.21
CA TYR A 299 2.97 10.06 1.36
C TYR A 299 1.51 9.97 0.93
N PHE A 300 1.10 8.80 0.44
CA PHE A 300 -0.25 8.53 -0.02
C PHE A 300 -0.83 7.34 0.73
N TYR A 301 -2.14 7.34 0.93
CA TYR A 301 -2.82 6.26 1.62
C TYR A 301 -2.72 4.94 0.84
N ASN A 302 -2.41 3.87 1.57
CA ASN A 302 -2.32 2.52 1.06
C ASN A 302 -3.47 1.67 1.65
N PRO A 303 -4.56 1.43 0.89
CA PRO A 303 -5.74 0.70 1.37
C PRO A 303 -5.51 -0.77 1.73
N THR A 304 -4.35 -1.32 1.38
CA THR A 304 -4.00 -2.72 1.59
C THR A 304 -3.45 -2.98 2.99
N VAL A 305 -3.07 -1.93 3.71
CA VAL A 305 -2.49 -2.02 5.05
C VAL A 305 -3.58 -2.31 6.07
N LYS A 306 -3.57 -3.52 6.64
CA LYS A 306 -4.48 -3.94 7.72
C LYS A 306 -3.84 -3.93 9.11
N LYS A 307 -2.52 -3.84 9.18
CA LYS A 307 -1.75 -3.77 10.42
C LYS A 307 -0.51 -2.92 10.20
N ILE A 308 -0.23 -2.06 11.16
CA ILE A 308 0.94 -1.19 11.19
C ILE A 308 1.81 -1.59 12.37
N ALA A 309 3.13 -1.60 12.15
CA ALA A 309 4.13 -1.65 13.18
C ALA A 309 5.19 -0.59 12.92
N GLY A 310 5.89 -0.14 13.94
CA GLY A 310 6.96 0.84 13.76
C GLY A 310 7.46 1.41 15.07
N THR A 311 8.33 2.42 14.96
CA THR A 311 8.88 3.13 16.11
C THR A 311 8.62 4.62 16.02
N ILE A 312 8.30 5.24 17.15
CA ILE A 312 8.23 6.69 17.30
C ILE A 312 9.52 7.18 17.95
N LEU A 313 10.20 8.09 17.26
CA LEU A 313 11.48 8.66 17.69
C LEU A 313 11.37 10.19 17.78
N ASP A 314 12.28 10.82 18.51
CA ASP A 314 12.51 12.26 18.44
C ASP A 314 13.40 12.64 17.24
N GLU A 315 13.72 13.93 17.11
CA GLU A 315 14.63 14.43 16.07
C GLU A 315 16.05 13.84 16.19
N SER A 316 16.51 13.61 17.43
CA SER A 316 17.81 12.99 17.74
C SER A 316 17.89 11.51 17.37
N GLY A 317 16.74 10.86 17.14
CA GLY A 317 16.60 9.43 16.87
C GLY A 317 16.45 8.58 18.13
N SER A 318 16.19 9.20 19.29
CA SER A 318 15.88 8.50 20.54
C SER A 318 14.42 8.08 20.57
N PRO A 319 14.10 6.89 21.13
CA PRO A 319 12.73 6.41 21.19
C PRO A 319 11.87 7.24 22.14
N LEU A 320 10.61 7.44 21.77
CA LEU A 320 9.61 8.16 22.56
C LEU A 320 8.61 7.17 23.19
N PRO A 321 8.80 6.77 24.46
CA PRO A 321 7.90 5.84 25.14
C PRO A 321 6.62 6.54 25.61
N GLY A 322 5.46 5.89 25.43
CA GLY A 322 4.15 6.45 25.78
C GLY A 322 3.60 7.48 24.77
N ALA A 323 4.16 7.57 23.57
CA ALA A 323 3.56 8.32 22.46
C ALA A 323 2.22 7.70 22.09
N ASN A 324 1.19 8.53 21.90
CA ASN A 324 -0.15 8.11 21.49
C ASN A 324 -0.23 8.05 19.97
N ILE A 325 -0.71 6.92 19.43
CA ILE A 325 -0.95 6.70 18.00
C ILE A 325 -2.42 6.35 17.82
N VAL A 326 -3.15 7.16 17.06
CA VAL A 326 -4.59 6.96 16.84
C VAL A 326 -4.89 7.04 15.35
N VAL A 327 -5.77 6.19 14.84
CA VAL A 327 -6.31 6.37 13.49
C VAL A 327 -7.28 7.55 13.50
N LYS A 328 -6.95 8.60 12.76
CA LYS A 328 -7.66 9.88 12.77
C LYS A 328 -9.15 9.69 12.45
N GLY A 329 -9.99 10.36 13.23
CA GLY A 329 -11.44 10.25 13.13
C GLY A 329 -12.04 9.01 13.80
N THR A 330 -11.22 8.17 14.45
CA THR A 330 -11.68 6.97 15.16
C THR A 330 -11.16 6.93 16.59
N ALA A 331 -11.70 6.02 17.41
CA ALA A 331 -11.17 5.70 18.74
C ALA A 331 -10.10 4.59 18.72
N ASN A 332 -9.73 4.09 17.54
CA ASN A 332 -8.77 3.00 17.39
C ASN A 332 -7.34 3.54 17.53
N GLY A 333 -6.62 3.12 18.57
CA GLY A 333 -5.27 3.60 18.83
C GLY A 333 -4.47 2.70 19.78
N THR A 334 -3.19 3.01 19.90
CA THR A 334 -2.21 2.32 20.76
C THR A 334 -1.21 3.34 21.32
N GLN A 335 -0.40 2.90 22.28
CA GLN A 335 0.76 3.65 22.77
C GLN A 335 2.06 2.92 22.45
N THR A 336 3.17 3.66 22.42
CA THR A 336 4.51 3.06 22.31
C THR A 336 5.01 2.48 23.62
N ASP A 337 5.81 1.42 23.51
CA ASP A 337 6.55 0.84 24.63
C ASP A 337 7.85 1.63 24.97
N PHE A 338 8.68 1.10 25.86
CA PHE A 338 9.94 1.73 26.29
C PHE A 338 10.95 1.95 25.16
N ASP A 339 10.89 1.14 24.11
CA ASP A 339 11.75 1.23 22.94
C ASP A 339 11.13 2.09 21.83
N GLY A 340 10.01 2.76 22.13
CA GLY A 340 9.26 3.58 21.19
C GLY A 340 8.51 2.76 20.16
N PHE A 341 8.42 1.43 20.30
CA PHE A 341 7.78 0.53 19.36
C PHE A 341 6.27 0.46 19.58
N PHE A 342 5.50 0.31 18.50
CA PHE A 342 4.05 0.13 18.56
C PHE A 342 3.57 -0.85 17.48
N THR A 343 2.37 -1.41 17.71
CA THR A 343 1.59 -2.11 16.68
C THR A 343 0.13 -1.73 16.75
N LEU A 344 -0.52 -1.54 15.60
CA LEU A 344 -1.93 -1.13 15.50
C LEU A 344 -2.63 -1.86 14.35
N ASN A 345 -3.78 -2.47 14.61
CA ASN A 345 -4.62 -3.05 13.56
C ASN A 345 -5.51 -1.97 12.96
N ILE A 346 -5.67 -1.96 11.64
CA ILE A 346 -6.44 -0.97 10.89
C ILE A 346 -7.74 -1.58 10.43
N THR A 347 -8.85 -1.11 11.01
CA THR A 347 -10.20 -1.49 10.61
C THR A 347 -10.78 -0.47 9.64
N ASN A 348 -10.73 0.81 9.99
CA ASN A 348 -11.20 1.96 9.21
C ASN A 348 -10.27 3.16 9.39
N GLY A 349 -10.24 4.05 8.39
CA GLY A 349 -9.49 5.31 8.42
C GLY A 349 -8.25 5.30 7.52
N GLN A 350 -7.81 6.49 7.12
CA GLN A 350 -6.75 6.69 6.12
C GLN A 350 -5.48 7.32 6.68
N GLU A 351 -5.55 7.96 7.86
CA GLU A 351 -4.47 8.73 8.45
C GLU A 351 -4.23 8.33 9.91
N LEU A 352 -2.96 8.36 10.33
CA LEU A 352 -2.53 8.29 11.71
C LEU A 352 -2.34 9.70 12.27
N MET A 353 -2.74 9.88 13.52
CA MET A 353 -2.40 11.01 14.36
C MET A 353 -1.46 10.51 15.46
N VAL A 354 -0.26 11.04 15.51
CA VAL A 354 0.75 10.72 16.53
C VAL A 354 0.97 11.94 17.40
N SER A 355 0.84 11.77 18.72
CA SER A 355 1.02 12.85 19.69
C SER A 355 1.86 12.39 20.88
N TYR A 356 2.70 13.29 21.38
CA TYR A 356 3.47 13.09 22.59
C TYR A 356 3.71 14.44 23.28
N ILE A 357 3.75 14.44 24.61
CA ILE A 357 3.83 15.67 25.40
C ILE A 357 5.16 16.38 25.11
N GLY A 358 5.11 17.67 24.79
CA GLY A 358 6.29 18.47 24.43
C GLY A 358 6.70 18.39 22.95
N TYR A 359 5.93 17.67 22.13
CA TYR A 359 6.17 17.53 20.69
C TYR A 359 4.95 17.98 19.89
N LYS A 360 5.18 18.37 18.64
CA LYS A 360 4.11 18.67 17.71
C LYS A 360 3.40 17.39 17.30
N THR A 361 2.07 17.42 17.26
CA THR A 361 1.27 16.34 16.71
C THR A 361 1.56 16.19 15.22
N GLU A 362 1.91 14.98 14.79
CA GLU A 362 2.10 14.64 13.38
C GLU A 362 0.90 13.86 12.85
N GLU A 363 0.45 14.25 11.67
CA GLU A 363 -0.62 13.57 10.93
C GLU A 363 -0.03 13.02 9.62
N LEU A 364 -0.15 11.71 9.41
CA LEU A 364 0.44 11.01 8.26
C LEU A 364 -0.56 10.01 7.68
N PRO A 365 -0.72 9.92 6.34
CA PRO A 365 -1.52 8.86 5.76
C PRO A 365 -0.89 7.50 6.06
N ILE A 366 -1.73 6.47 6.18
CA ILE A 366 -1.31 5.08 6.36
C ILE A 366 -0.76 4.59 5.02
N TYR A 367 0.54 4.79 4.78
CA TYR A 367 1.18 4.47 3.49
C TYR A 367 1.87 3.10 3.49
N SER A 368 2.13 2.52 4.67
CA SER A 368 2.90 1.29 4.84
C SER A 368 2.51 0.55 6.13
N SER A 369 2.67 -0.77 6.11
CA SER A 369 2.60 -1.65 7.30
C SER A 369 3.78 -1.47 8.24
N VAL A 370 4.87 -0.84 7.77
CA VAL A 370 6.00 -0.42 8.61
C VAL A 370 6.12 1.10 8.54
N MET A 371 5.86 1.81 9.65
CA MET A 371 5.90 3.28 9.71
C MET A 371 6.77 3.75 10.88
N ASN A 372 7.99 4.19 10.58
CA ASN A 372 8.86 4.82 11.57
C ASN A 372 8.69 6.33 11.49
N ILE A 373 8.26 6.95 12.60
CA ILE A 373 7.84 8.35 12.63
C ILE A 373 8.75 9.11 13.58
N LYS A 374 9.20 10.28 13.14
CA LYS A 374 9.97 11.21 13.96
C LYS A 374 9.08 12.39 14.34
N LEU A 375 9.00 12.72 15.63
CA LEU A 375 8.30 13.89 16.11
C LEU A 375 9.26 15.06 16.30
N GLU A 376 8.82 16.25 15.89
CA GLU A 376 9.51 17.51 16.15
C GLU A 376 9.14 18.05 17.53
N GLU A 377 10.12 18.57 18.27
CA GLU A 377 9.88 19.23 19.55
C GLU A 377 9.02 20.49 19.35
N ASP A 378 8.09 20.73 20.28
CA ASP A 378 7.29 21.95 20.31
C ASP A 378 8.03 23.02 21.12
N SER A 379 8.93 23.74 20.44
CA SER A 379 9.80 24.77 21.04
C SER A 379 9.07 25.95 21.70
N GLN A 380 7.74 26.04 21.60
CA GLN A 380 6.94 27.05 22.29
C GLN A 380 6.70 26.74 23.78
N ALA A 381 7.12 25.57 24.27
CA ALA A 381 7.06 25.25 25.70
C ALA A 381 8.22 25.86 26.53
N LEU A 382 9.28 26.38 25.90
CA LEU A 382 10.47 26.89 26.59
C LEU A 382 11.07 28.12 25.85
N GLU A 383 10.42 29.27 25.94
CA GLU A 383 11.06 30.55 25.59
C GLU A 383 11.89 31.06 26.80
N GLU A 384 13.18 30.70 26.85
CA GLU A 384 14.19 31.55 27.50
C GLU A 384 14.83 32.43 26.42
N VAL A 385 14.62 33.74 26.57
CA VAL A 385 15.00 34.75 25.58
C VAL A 385 16.51 34.95 25.60
N VAL A 386 17.20 34.62 24.50
CA VAL A 386 18.51 35.21 24.20
C VAL A 386 18.50 35.80 22.80
N VAL A 387 18.65 37.12 22.78
CA VAL A 387 18.75 37.97 21.60
C VAL A 387 20.14 37.85 21.02
N MET A 388 20.25 37.39 19.77
CA MET A 388 21.43 37.63 18.94
C MET A 388 20.98 38.11 17.56
N GLY A 389 21.40 39.34 17.23
CA GLY A 389 21.13 39.99 15.95
C GLY A 389 22.07 39.49 14.85
N TYR A 390 21.55 39.42 13.62
CA TYR A 390 22.36 39.26 12.42
C TYR A 390 22.14 40.43 11.47
N GLY A 391 23.26 41.02 11.04
CA GLY A 391 23.35 41.99 9.96
C GLY A 391 23.16 41.35 8.58
N THR A 392 22.75 42.19 7.63
CA THR A 392 22.22 41.85 6.31
C THR A 392 23.28 41.66 5.22
N ARG A 393 22.92 40.81 4.25
CA ARG A 393 23.59 40.44 2.99
C ARG A 393 23.91 41.61 2.04
N SER A 394 24.81 41.34 1.08
CA SER A 394 24.47 41.52 -0.34
C SER A 394 25.20 40.54 -1.26
N LYS A 395 24.64 40.39 -2.45
CA LYS A 395 24.69 39.32 -3.46
C LYS A 395 25.51 39.79 -4.68
N LYS A 396 26.12 38.90 -5.46
CA LYS A 396 26.24 39.11 -6.91
C LYS A 396 26.44 37.85 -7.76
N ASP A 397 25.45 37.68 -8.63
CA ASP A 397 25.22 37.09 -9.95
C ASP A 397 26.20 36.16 -10.71
N TYR A 398 25.51 35.26 -11.43
CA TYR A 398 25.84 34.37 -12.56
C TYR A 398 26.48 35.07 -13.76
N THR A 399 27.34 34.33 -14.50
CA THR A 399 27.29 34.16 -15.98
C THR A 399 28.13 32.95 -16.41
N GLY A 400 27.78 32.30 -17.53
CA GLY A 400 28.70 31.45 -18.30
C GLY A 400 28.18 30.06 -18.67
N ALA A 401 27.33 29.98 -19.69
CA ALA A 401 27.12 28.75 -20.47
C ALA A 401 28.34 28.52 -21.40
N VAL A 402 28.77 27.26 -21.62
CA VAL A 402 28.95 26.68 -22.97
C VAL A 402 28.98 25.14 -22.91
N SER A 403 28.21 24.55 -23.81
CA SER A 403 28.23 23.18 -24.34
C SER A 403 29.63 22.62 -24.67
N ARG A 404 29.85 21.32 -24.41
CA ARG A 404 30.80 20.51 -25.20
C ARG A 404 30.39 19.04 -25.29
N VAL A 405 29.81 18.75 -26.45
CA VAL A 405 29.72 17.49 -27.21
C VAL A 405 30.60 16.33 -26.69
N LEU A 406 29.94 15.23 -26.35
CA LEU A 406 30.51 13.89 -26.29
C LEU A 406 30.71 13.38 -27.72
N GLN A 407 31.96 13.31 -28.18
CA GLN A 407 32.35 12.66 -29.42
C GLN A 407 33.32 11.54 -29.04
N GLY A 408 32.92 10.30 -29.29
CA GLY A 408 33.68 9.11 -28.97
C GLY A 408 33.15 7.88 -29.68
N LYS A 409 32.93 7.98 -31.00
CA LYS A 409 32.82 6.81 -31.87
C LYS A 409 34.21 6.15 -31.93
N THR A 410 34.33 4.92 -31.44
CA THR A 410 35.42 4.04 -31.86
C THR A 410 34.91 3.18 -33.01
N ALA A 411 35.54 3.31 -34.17
CA ALA A 411 35.39 2.42 -35.30
C ALA A 411 36.80 2.00 -35.71
N GLY A 412 37.05 0.69 -35.76
CA GLY A 412 38.24 0.16 -36.42
C GLY A 412 38.84 -1.08 -35.76
N VAL A 413 38.19 -2.24 -35.92
CA VAL A 413 38.93 -3.51 -35.99
C VAL A 413 38.60 -4.13 -37.34
N ARG A 414 39.51 -3.92 -38.31
CA ARG A 414 39.55 -4.67 -39.56
C ARG A 414 40.50 -5.84 -39.36
N VAL A 415 39.96 -7.05 -39.29
CA VAL A 415 40.73 -8.29 -39.47
C VAL A 415 40.43 -8.81 -40.87
N ARG A 416 41.48 -8.93 -41.68
CA ARG A 416 41.44 -9.49 -43.03
C ARG A 416 41.71 -10.99 -42.90
N GLY A 417 40.78 -11.82 -43.37
CA GLY A 417 40.91 -13.27 -43.43
C GLY A 417 39.61 -13.91 -43.89
N ALA A 418 39.52 -14.24 -45.18
CA ALA A 418 38.40 -14.93 -45.78
C ALA A 418 38.34 -16.39 -45.31
N SER A 419 37.13 -16.95 -45.30
CA SER A 419 36.74 -18.34 -45.00
C SER A 419 36.24 -18.63 -43.58
N SER A 420 35.13 -18.00 -43.18
CA SER A 420 34.13 -18.59 -42.28
C SER A 420 32.82 -17.81 -42.45
N VAL A 421 31.68 -18.48 -42.60
CA VAL A 421 30.37 -17.82 -42.42
C VAL A 421 30.36 -17.30 -40.97
N PRO A 422 30.16 -15.99 -40.70
CA PRO A 422 30.13 -15.50 -39.33
C PRO A 422 28.94 -16.14 -38.61
N GLN A 423 29.20 -17.05 -37.67
CA GLN A 423 28.13 -17.59 -36.83
C GLN A 423 27.81 -16.54 -35.77
N LEU A 424 26.66 -15.88 -35.94
CA LEU A 424 26.16 -14.86 -35.03
C LEU A 424 25.78 -15.50 -33.68
N PRO A 425 25.95 -14.77 -32.55
CA PRO A 425 25.45 -15.24 -31.26
C PRO A 425 23.92 -15.35 -31.28
N LEU A 426 23.37 -16.19 -30.41
CA LEU A 426 21.92 -16.28 -30.22
C LEU A 426 21.43 -15.05 -29.44
N TYR A 427 20.45 -14.33 -29.96
CA TYR A 427 19.82 -13.21 -29.26
C TYR A 427 18.56 -13.69 -28.54
N ILE A 428 18.44 -13.32 -27.26
CA ILE A 428 17.27 -13.59 -26.43
C ILE A 428 16.71 -12.25 -25.97
N ILE A 429 15.50 -11.90 -26.41
CA ILE A 429 14.81 -10.68 -25.96
C ILE A 429 13.71 -11.09 -24.99
N ASP A 430 13.80 -10.64 -23.73
CA ASP A 430 12.85 -10.95 -22.66
C ASP A 430 12.56 -12.46 -22.48
N GLY A 431 13.59 -13.29 -22.67
CA GLY A 431 13.50 -14.74 -22.55
C GLY A 431 13.05 -15.47 -23.83
N VAL A 432 12.68 -14.74 -24.88
CA VAL A 432 12.30 -15.30 -26.18
C VAL A 432 13.50 -15.27 -27.14
N PRO A 433 13.89 -16.41 -27.74
CA PRO A 433 14.93 -16.41 -28.76
C PRO A 433 14.44 -15.70 -30.03
N VAL A 434 15.26 -14.79 -30.55
CA VAL A 434 15.01 -14.06 -31.79
C VAL A 434 16.03 -14.50 -32.83
N ASP A 435 15.52 -15.10 -33.90
CA ASP A 435 16.34 -15.50 -35.03
C ASP A 435 16.62 -14.28 -35.92
N ASN A 436 17.84 -14.18 -36.45
CA ASN A 436 18.28 -13.12 -37.37
C ASN A 436 18.12 -11.68 -36.83
N PHE A 437 18.30 -11.45 -35.53
CA PHE A 437 18.34 -10.10 -34.97
C PHE A 437 19.42 -9.23 -35.66
N ILE A 438 19.01 -8.05 -36.13
CA ILE A 438 19.88 -7.06 -36.78
C ILE A 438 20.01 -5.84 -35.85
N GLU A 439 21.20 -5.24 -35.82
CA GLU A 439 21.44 -3.98 -35.12
C GLU A 439 20.49 -2.90 -35.68
N GLY A 440 19.56 -2.42 -34.85
CA GLY A 440 18.47 -1.52 -35.24
C GLY A 440 17.06 -2.10 -35.10
N ASP A 441 16.91 -3.41 -34.87
CA ASP A 441 15.60 -4.03 -34.59
C ASP A 441 15.00 -3.61 -33.23
N LEU A 442 15.84 -3.08 -32.34
CA LEU A 442 15.47 -2.58 -31.03
C LEU A 442 16.20 -1.25 -30.78
N ASP A 443 15.44 -0.21 -30.45
CA ASP A 443 16.03 1.09 -30.13
C ASP A 443 16.79 1.04 -28.79
N GLU A 444 17.88 1.79 -28.68
CA GLU A 444 18.74 1.80 -27.49
C GLU A 444 17.98 2.23 -26.22
N ASP A 445 16.98 3.10 -26.37
CA ASP A 445 16.16 3.58 -25.26
C ASP A 445 15.13 2.53 -24.78
N GLU A 446 14.85 1.49 -25.56
CA GLU A 446 14.03 0.36 -25.14
C GLU A 446 14.80 -0.69 -24.34
N ILE A 447 16.13 -0.72 -24.46
CA ILE A 447 16.98 -1.66 -23.75
C ILE A 447 17.11 -1.24 -22.28
N GLN A 448 16.81 -2.18 -21.39
CA GLN A 448 17.01 -2.04 -19.94
C GLN A 448 18.38 -2.56 -19.53
N SER A 449 18.77 -3.73 -20.03
CA SER A 449 20.10 -4.28 -19.84
C SER A 449 20.43 -5.32 -20.91
N MET A 450 21.72 -5.49 -21.18
CA MET A 450 22.25 -6.52 -22.07
C MET A 450 23.27 -7.36 -21.30
N GLU A 451 23.10 -8.68 -21.31
CA GLU A 451 24.01 -9.65 -20.70
C GLU A 451 24.60 -10.55 -21.79
N VAL A 452 25.92 -10.74 -21.76
CA VAL A 452 26.62 -11.57 -22.74
C VAL A 452 27.09 -12.85 -22.05
N LEU A 453 26.47 -13.97 -22.42
CA LEU A 453 26.82 -15.31 -21.94
C LEU A 453 27.78 -15.97 -22.93
N LYS A 454 28.90 -16.51 -22.42
CA LYS A 454 29.95 -17.15 -23.23
C LYS A 454 30.27 -18.56 -22.74
N GLY A 455 30.66 -19.43 -23.68
CA GLY A 455 31.14 -20.78 -23.41
C GLY A 455 30.15 -21.61 -22.58
N LYS A 456 30.63 -22.24 -21.51
CA LYS A 456 29.84 -23.16 -20.67
C LYS A 456 28.55 -22.54 -20.11
N ASN A 457 28.55 -21.25 -19.77
CA ASN A 457 27.36 -20.57 -19.21
C ASN A 457 26.24 -20.40 -20.25
N ALA A 458 26.61 -20.18 -21.51
CA ALA A 458 25.67 -20.09 -22.62
C ALA A 458 25.11 -21.47 -22.97
N THR A 459 25.98 -22.47 -23.12
CA THR A 459 25.59 -23.82 -23.52
C THR A 459 24.83 -24.59 -22.44
N SER A 460 25.03 -24.27 -21.15
CA SER A 460 24.29 -24.92 -20.06
C SER A 460 22.82 -24.52 -20.00
N ILE A 461 22.48 -23.33 -20.50
CA ILE A 461 21.10 -22.81 -20.48
C ILE A 461 20.44 -23.02 -21.85
N TYR A 462 21.15 -22.73 -22.94
CA TYR A 462 20.60 -22.69 -24.30
C TYR A 462 21.08 -23.83 -25.21
N GLY A 463 21.79 -24.83 -24.65
CA GLY A 463 22.26 -26.00 -25.38
C GLY A 463 23.21 -25.65 -26.54
N SER A 464 23.15 -26.45 -27.61
CA SER A 464 24.01 -26.26 -28.81
C SER A 464 23.81 -24.91 -29.50
N LYS A 465 22.63 -24.29 -29.36
CA LYS A 465 22.35 -22.94 -29.88
C LYS A 465 23.18 -21.84 -29.19
N GLY A 466 23.69 -22.11 -27.98
CA GLY A 466 24.57 -21.21 -27.25
C GLY A 466 26.07 -21.37 -27.56
N ASN A 467 26.46 -22.28 -28.47
CA ASN A 467 27.88 -22.56 -28.77
C ASN A 467 28.65 -21.32 -29.26
N HIS A 468 27.96 -20.40 -29.94
CA HIS A 468 28.55 -19.16 -30.46
C HIS A 468 28.32 -17.95 -29.53
N GLY A 469 27.91 -18.22 -28.28
CA GLY A 469 27.52 -17.21 -27.30
C GLY A 469 26.05 -16.84 -27.38
N VAL A 470 25.53 -16.27 -26.29
CA VAL A 470 24.14 -15.80 -26.18
C VAL A 470 24.15 -14.38 -25.66
N ILE A 471 23.41 -13.49 -26.32
CA ILE A 471 23.17 -12.11 -25.88
C ILE A 471 21.74 -12.03 -25.36
N VAL A 472 21.59 -11.83 -24.06
CA VAL A 472 20.29 -11.69 -23.39
C VAL A 472 19.99 -10.20 -23.23
N ILE A 473 18.96 -9.73 -23.92
CA ILE A 473 18.46 -8.37 -23.86
C ILE A 473 17.19 -8.37 -23.01
N THR A 474 17.17 -7.52 -21.99
CA THR A 474 15.96 -7.22 -21.22
C THR A 474 15.46 -5.85 -21.66
N THR A 475 14.18 -5.75 -22.00
CA THR A 475 13.56 -4.48 -22.42
C THR A 475 12.86 -3.79 -21.24
N LYS A 476 12.81 -2.45 -21.28
CA LYS A 476 12.04 -1.65 -20.32
C LYS A 476 10.55 -2.00 -20.42
N LYS A 477 9.90 -2.22 -19.28
CA LYS A 477 8.46 -2.54 -19.21
C LYS A 477 7.58 -1.29 -19.25
N SER A 478 8.16 -0.13 -18.94
CA SER A 478 7.51 1.16 -19.10
C SER A 478 8.43 2.20 -19.73
N ALA A 479 7.84 3.09 -20.53
CA ALA A 479 8.44 4.38 -20.86
C ALA A 479 8.12 5.40 -19.76
N VAL A 480 9.09 6.26 -19.41
CA VAL A 480 8.91 7.28 -18.37
C VAL A 480 8.82 8.65 -19.05
N GLN A 481 7.73 9.35 -18.80
CA GLN A 481 7.54 10.75 -19.18
C GLN A 481 7.54 11.60 -17.91
N ASP A 482 8.52 12.47 -17.78
CA ASP A 482 8.65 13.36 -16.63
C ASP A 482 8.20 14.76 -17.01
N ASP A 483 7.00 15.13 -16.56
CA ASP A 483 6.42 16.46 -16.72
C ASP A 483 6.75 17.34 -15.50
N ILE A 484 6.56 18.65 -15.63
CA ILE A 484 6.88 19.63 -14.57
C ILE A 484 6.11 19.33 -13.26
N THR A 485 4.92 18.75 -13.34
CA THR A 485 4.01 18.54 -12.20
C THR A 485 3.77 17.07 -11.85
N GLN A 486 4.18 16.14 -12.71
CA GLN A 486 3.90 14.71 -12.55
C GLN A 486 4.90 13.86 -13.32
N THR A 487 5.06 12.61 -12.91
CA THR A 487 5.77 11.59 -13.66
C THR A 487 4.76 10.54 -14.12
N LYS A 488 4.75 10.23 -15.42
CA LYS A 488 3.87 9.22 -16.04
C LYS A 488 4.69 8.02 -16.52
N PHE A 489 4.36 6.83 -16.03
CA PHE A 489 4.90 5.56 -16.47
C PHE A 489 3.94 4.92 -17.48
N ILE A 490 4.29 4.96 -18.76
CA ILE A 490 3.48 4.34 -19.82
C ILE A 490 3.86 2.88 -19.92
N ILE A 491 2.95 1.99 -19.52
CA ILE A 491 3.19 0.54 -19.52
C ILE A 491 3.06 0.03 -20.96
N LYS A 492 4.10 -0.66 -21.45
CA LYS A 492 4.15 -1.12 -22.85
C LYS A 492 3.11 -2.20 -23.14
N LYS A 493 2.88 -3.10 -22.18
CA LYS A 493 1.93 -4.21 -22.31
C LYS A 493 0.53 -3.78 -21.82
N PRO A 494 -0.56 -4.07 -22.55
CA PRO A 494 -1.91 -3.86 -22.05
C PRO A 494 -2.25 -4.85 -20.92
N TYR A 495 -3.18 -4.48 -20.05
CA TYR A 495 -3.62 -5.28 -18.91
C TYR A 495 -5.14 -5.40 -18.85
N THR A 496 -5.63 -6.53 -18.33
CA THR A 496 -7.01 -6.68 -17.86
C THR A 496 -7.04 -6.51 -16.34
N ILE A 497 -7.84 -5.56 -15.84
CA ILE A 497 -8.00 -5.30 -14.40
C ILE A 497 -9.48 -5.38 -14.03
N VAL A 498 -9.82 -6.37 -13.20
CA VAL A 498 -11.20 -6.66 -12.77
C VAL A 498 -11.68 -5.63 -11.74
N SER A 499 -12.98 -5.34 -11.73
CA SER A 499 -13.62 -4.36 -10.86
C SER A 499 -14.09 -4.92 -9.53
N ASP A 500 -13.18 -5.54 -8.80
CA ASP A 500 -13.43 -6.22 -7.53
C ASP A 500 -12.73 -5.57 -6.32
N GLY A 501 -11.81 -4.63 -6.58
CA GLY A 501 -10.95 -4.01 -5.57
C GLY A 501 -9.70 -4.82 -5.23
N ASP A 502 -9.49 -5.98 -5.87
CA ASP A 502 -8.28 -6.77 -5.69
C ASP A 502 -7.06 -6.10 -6.36
N ILE A 503 -5.88 -6.50 -5.90
CA ILE A 503 -4.62 -5.92 -6.36
C ILE A 503 -4.13 -6.64 -7.61
N THR A 504 -3.98 -5.88 -8.69
CA THR A 504 -3.21 -6.30 -9.86
C THR A 504 -1.81 -5.70 -9.80
N ALA A 505 -0.78 -6.54 -9.69
CA ALA A 505 0.61 -6.10 -9.71
C ALA A 505 1.12 -5.91 -11.15
N ILE A 506 1.50 -4.69 -11.49
CA ILE A 506 2.08 -4.32 -12.78
C ILE A 506 3.55 -3.96 -12.57
N GLU A 507 4.46 -4.63 -13.28
CA GLU A 507 5.87 -4.26 -13.25
C GLU A 507 6.11 -3.00 -14.08
N ILE A 508 6.74 -2.00 -13.46
CA ILE A 508 7.12 -0.73 -14.11
C ILE A 508 8.47 -0.94 -14.81
N ASN A 509 9.52 -1.26 -14.04
CA ASN A 509 10.87 -1.54 -14.52
C ASN A 509 11.68 -2.24 -13.41
N THR A 510 12.76 -2.91 -13.80
CA THR A 510 13.72 -3.48 -12.86
C THR A 510 15.08 -2.77 -12.96
N PHE A 511 15.68 -2.41 -11.85
CA PHE A 511 16.95 -1.68 -11.80
C PHE A 511 18.04 -2.51 -11.16
N SER A 512 19.26 -2.43 -11.70
CA SER A 512 20.46 -2.97 -11.08
C SER A 512 21.16 -1.85 -10.31
N LEU A 513 21.15 -1.96 -8.99
CA LEU A 513 21.77 -1.00 -8.08
C LEU A 513 23.15 -1.51 -7.66
N ASN A 514 24.14 -0.64 -7.76
CA ASN A 514 25.46 -0.90 -7.21
C ASN A 514 25.39 -0.74 -5.70
N GLY A 515 25.18 -1.87 -5.02
CA GLY A 515 25.11 -1.95 -3.56
C GLY A 515 26.45 -2.35 -2.96
N SER A 516 26.80 -1.73 -1.83
CA SER A 516 27.84 -2.25 -0.93
C SER A 516 27.19 -2.95 0.26
N TYR A 517 27.81 -4.03 0.74
CA TYR A 517 27.27 -4.84 1.83
C TYR A 517 28.17 -4.71 3.05
N GLU A 518 27.59 -4.55 4.23
CA GLU A 518 28.31 -4.44 5.50
C GLU A 518 27.48 -5.11 6.60
N TYR A 519 28.13 -5.88 7.48
CA TYR A 519 27.48 -6.32 8.71
C TYR A 519 27.45 -5.18 9.72
N PHE A 520 26.31 -4.98 10.37
CA PHE A 520 26.08 -3.89 11.31
C PHE A 520 25.48 -4.40 12.61
N THR A 521 25.88 -3.83 13.73
CA THR A 521 25.23 -4.06 15.03
C THR A 521 25.37 -2.84 15.93
N ALA A 522 24.40 -2.68 16.83
CA ALA A 522 24.43 -1.69 17.89
C ALA A 522 23.97 -2.37 19.19
N PRO A 523 24.87 -3.10 19.89
CA PRO A 523 24.48 -4.05 20.93
C PRO A 523 23.88 -3.41 22.19
N ILE A 524 24.01 -2.10 22.38
CA ILE A 524 23.26 -1.37 23.40
C ILE A 524 21.75 -1.34 23.12
N VAL A 525 21.34 -1.44 21.86
CA VAL A 525 19.94 -1.49 21.42
C VAL A 525 19.54 -2.93 21.07
N ASN A 526 20.38 -3.64 20.32
CA ASN A 526 20.11 -4.98 19.85
C ASN A 526 21.42 -5.72 19.56
N GLU A 527 21.66 -6.84 20.25
CA GLU A 527 22.86 -7.66 20.08
C GLU A 527 22.89 -8.45 18.76
N ASN A 528 21.77 -8.50 18.03
CA ASN A 528 21.74 -9.14 16.72
C ASN A 528 22.65 -8.41 15.72
N VAL A 529 23.23 -9.18 14.81
CA VAL A 529 24.05 -8.67 13.71
C VAL A 529 23.24 -8.70 12.44
N PHE A 530 23.06 -7.53 11.84
CA PHE A 530 22.29 -7.32 10.63
C PHE A 530 23.23 -7.28 9.43
N LEU A 531 22.92 -8.02 8.37
CA LEU A 531 23.53 -7.77 7.07
C LEU A 531 22.81 -6.57 6.45
N THR A 532 23.54 -5.51 6.11
CA THR A 532 22.96 -4.31 5.49
C THR A 532 23.51 -4.10 4.10
N ALA A 533 22.68 -3.50 3.24
CA ALA A 533 23.04 -3.09 1.90
C ALA A 533 22.89 -1.57 1.79
N ARG A 534 23.92 -0.89 1.26
CA ARG A 534 23.93 0.54 1.00
C ARG A 534 24.02 0.79 -0.49
N PHE A 535 23.16 1.66 -1.00
CA PHE A 535 23.17 2.07 -2.40
C PHE A 535 22.84 3.56 -2.55
N SER A 536 23.27 4.12 -3.67
CA SER A 536 23.16 5.54 -4.01
C SER A 536 22.50 5.73 -5.37
N ASP A 537 22.35 6.98 -5.81
CA ASP A 537 21.83 7.35 -7.14
C ASP A 537 20.42 6.80 -7.44
N TRP A 538 19.57 6.65 -6.41
CA TRP A 538 18.18 6.21 -6.62
C TRP A 538 17.30 7.28 -7.27
N GLU A 539 17.71 8.55 -7.16
CA GLU A 539 16.96 9.72 -7.65
C GLU A 539 16.66 9.62 -9.15
N LYS A 540 17.56 8.99 -9.93
CA LYS A 540 17.39 8.82 -11.39
C LYS A 540 16.28 7.83 -11.79
N TYR A 541 15.71 7.09 -10.84
CA TYR A 541 14.70 6.06 -11.11
C TYR A 541 13.27 6.51 -10.81
N ASN A 542 13.06 7.76 -10.39
CA ASN A 542 11.73 8.32 -10.06
C ASN A 542 10.95 7.42 -9.08
N LEU A 543 11.65 6.92 -8.05
CA LEU A 543 11.04 6.10 -7.01
C LEU A 543 10.05 6.93 -6.19
N LEU A 544 9.00 6.29 -5.72
CA LEU A 544 8.03 6.85 -4.77
C LEU A 544 8.15 6.18 -3.39
N PRO A 545 7.69 6.83 -2.31
CA PRO A 545 7.63 6.14 -1.03
C PRO A 545 6.71 4.93 -1.10
N GLY A 546 7.20 3.77 -0.67
CA GLY A 546 6.42 2.53 -0.74
C GLY A 546 7.09 1.34 -0.07
N GLU A 547 6.32 0.29 0.14
CA GLU A 547 6.81 -0.96 0.74
C GLU A 547 7.73 -1.72 -0.21
N ALA A 548 8.82 -2.25 0.34
CA ALA A 548 9.74 -3.13 -0.34
C ALA A 548 9.84 -4.48 0.37
N ASN A 549 9.58 -5.56 -0.37
CA ASN A 549 9.91 -6.91 0.05
C ASN A 549 11.40 -7.16 -0.19
N ILE A 550 12.08 -7.74 0.79
CA ILE A 550 13.51 -8.00 0.70
C ILE A 550 13.74 -9.50 0.55
N TYR A 551 14.58 -9.86 -0.41
CA TYR A 551 15.02 -11.22 -0.67
C TYR A 551 16.54 -11.29 -0.70
N PHE A 552 17.11 -12.23 0.04
CA PHE A 552 18.54 -12.50 0.05
C PHE A 552 18.77 -14.00 -0.17
N LYS A 553 19.66 -14.34 -1.12
CA LYS A 553 19.93 -15.74 -1.52
C LYS A 553 18.66 -16.51 -1.92
N GLY A 554 17.69 -15.82 -2.50
CA GLY A 554 16.41 -16.40 -2.92
C GLY A 554 15.38 -16.58 -1.81
N ALA A 555 15.74 -16.36 -0.55
CA ALA A 555 14.80 -16.42 0.57
C ALA A 555 14.24 -15.03 0.90
N TYR A 556 12.96 -14.98 1.29
CA TYR A 556 12.34 -13.78 1.82
C TYR A 556 12.88 -13.50 3.23
N VAL A 557 13.40 -12.29 3.46
CA VAL A 557 14.04 -11.91 4.74
C VAL A 557 13.26 -10.85 5.52
N GLY A 558 12.32 -10.16 4.89
CA GLY A 558 11.45 -9.19 5.56
C GLY A 558 10.95 -8.08 4.63
N LYS A 559 10.38 -7.04 5.24
CA LYS A 559 9.95 -5.81 4.55
C LYS A 559 10.73 -4.60 5.04
N THR A 560 10.84 -3.60 4.18
CA THR A 560 11.26 -2.25 4.53
C THR A 560 10.40 -1.24 3.78
N VAL A 561 10.59 0.03 4.08
CA VAL A 561 10.07 1.14 3.28
C VAL A 561 11.21 1.75 2.47
N ILE A 562 10.94 2.00 1.19
CA ILE A 562 11.74 2.92 0.38
C ILE A 562 11.19 4.32 0.64
N ASP A 563 12.04 5.23 1.10
CA ASP A 563 11.72 6.65 1.23
C ASP A 563 12.70 7.47 0.36
N PRO A 564 12.30 7.84 -0.86
CA PRO A 564 13.14 8.60 -1.78
C PRO A 564 13.33 10.07 -1.37
N TYR A 565 12.54 10.58 -0.41
CA TYR A 565 12.59 11.98 0.02
C TYR A 565 13.54 12.22 1.19
N THR A 566 14.35 11.22 1.54
CA THR A 566 15.40 11.36 2.53
C THR A 566 16.46 12.37 2.06
N VAL A 567 17.01 13.15 3.00
CA VAL A 567 18.11 14.10 2.72
C VAL A 567 19.48 13.42 2.63
N LYS A 568 19.54 12.11 2.92
CA LYS A 568 20.78 11.34 2.85
C LYS A 568 21.14 11.08 1.38
N LYS A 569 22.44 10.97 1.09
CA LYS A 569 22.96 10.59 -0.23
C LYS A 569 23.03 9.08 -0.46
N GLU A 570 22.86 8.30 0.60
CA GLU A 570 22.89 6.84 0.58
C GLU A 570 21.64 6.29 1.30
N MET A 571 21.00 5.30 0.70
CA MET A 571 19.93 4.54 1.31
C MET A 571 20.50 3.24 1.88
N THR A 572 20.08 2.89 3.10
CA THR A 572 20.50 1.65 3.77
C THR A 572 19.30 0.77 3.99
N ILE A 573 19.39 -0.49 3.58
CA ILE A 573 18.38 -1.51 3.80
C ILE A 573 18.98 -2.68 4.61
N SER A 574 18.18 -3.27 5.48
CA SER A 574 18.56 -4.49 6.20
C SER A 574 18.16 -5.72 5.39
N LEU A 575 19.11 -6.61 5.14
CA LEU A 575 18.92 -7.90 4.44
C LEU A 575 18.68 -9.07 5.41
N GLY A 576 18.43 -8.76 6.69
CA GLY A 576 18.15 -9.75 7.73
C GLY A 576 19.27 -9.95 8.74
N ILE A 577 18.99 -10.76 9.75
CA ILE A 577 19.90 -11.09 10.86
C ILE A 577 20.73 -12.32 10.47
N ASP A 578 22.02 -12.30 10.78
CA ASP A 578 22.91 -13.45 10.61
C ASP A 578 23.33 -14.04 11.95
N ALA A 579 22.65 -15.09 12.38
CA ALA A 579 22.91 -15.76 13.66
C ALA A 579 24.30 -16.40 13.77
N ASN A 580 25.05 -16.55 12.66
CA ASN A 580 26.42 -17.07 12.70
C ASN A 580 27.44 -16.03 13.16
N ILE A 581 27.05 -14.77 13.32
CA ILE A 581 27.92 -13.72 13.86
C ILE A 581 27.30 -13.32 15.19
N THR A 582 28.03 -13.56 16.28
CA THR A 582 27.53 -13.31 17.63
C THR A 582 28.24 -12.11 18.21
N VAL A 583 27.47 -11.20 18.78
CA VAL A 583 27.98 -10.04 19.50
C VAL A 583 27.37 -10.07 20.90
N ARG A 584 28.17 -9.77 21.91
CA ARG A 584 27.71 -9.61 23.29
C ARG A 584 28.27 -8.33 23.86
N ARG A 585 27.44 -7.58 24.60
CA ARG A 585 27.86 -6.38 25.33
C ARG A 585 27.73 -6.63 26.82
N LYS A 586 28.86 -6.59 27.53
CA LYS A 586 28.96 -6.83 28.96
C LYS A 586 29.42 -5.58 29.67
N GLN A 587 28.67 -5.15 30.68
CA GLN A 587 29.14 -4.12 31.61
C GLN A 587 30.09 -4.76 32.63
N ASP A 588 31.24 -4.13 32.84
CA ASP A 588 32.10 -4.46 33.97
C ASP A 588 31.50 -3.87 35.26
N LYS A 589 31.02 -4.76 36.14
CA LYS A 589 30.39 -4.40 37.42
C LYS A 589 31.41 -4.23 38.56
N ASN A 590 32.69 -4.53 38.34
CA ASN A 590 33.73 -4.45 39.37
C ASN A 590 34.25 -3.02 39.60
N PHE A 591 33.82 -2.05 38.80
CA PHE A 591 34.18 -0.65 38.98
C PHE A 591 33.28 0.01 40.06
N LYS A 592 33.74 0.00 41.31
CA LYS A 592 33.02 0.58 42.45
C LYS A 592 32.88 2.10 42.28
N SER A 593 31.63 2.59 42.25
CA SER A 593 31.31 4.01 42.44
C SER A 593 31.78 4.47 43.82
N LYS A 594 32.93 5.14 43.90
CA LYS A 594 33.40 5.73 45.17
C LYS A 594 32.70 7.06 45.39
N SER A 595 31.87 7.14 46.42
CA SER A 595 31.40 8.41 46.98
C SER A 595 32.60 9.08 47.66
N PHE A 596 33.25 10.06 47.02
CA PHE A 596 34.35 10.81 47.62
C PHE A 596 33.81 11.83 48.64
N LEU A 597 34.68 12.35 49.52
CA LEU A 597 34.36 13.51 50.39
C LEU A 597 34.03 14.73 49.50
N GLY A 598 32.75 15.04 49.35
CA GLY A 598 32.23 16.12 48.50
C GLY A 598 30.74 15.94 48.16
N ASN A 599 30.08 16.95 47.60
CA ASN A 599 28.64 16.93 47.26
C ASN A 599 28.27 16.17 45.97
N ASN A 600 29.21 15.43 45.38
CA ASN A 600 29.00 14.71 44.11
C ASN A 600 29.18 13.19 44.23
N ARG A 601 28.33 12.43 43.54
CA ARG A 601 28.51 11.00 43.25
C ARG A 601 29.34 10.87 41.97
N ILE A 602 30.18 9.84 41.94
CA ILE A 602 30.96 9.45 40.78
C ILE A 602 30.52 8.05 40.39
N LEU A 603 30.21 7.88 39.12
CA LEU A 603 29.74 6.64 38.55
C LEU A 603 30.63 6.26 37.38
N ASP A 604 31.41 5.22 37.58
CA ASP A 604 32.26 4.68 36.53
C ASP A 604 31.46 3.67 35.69
N ARG A 605 31.69 3.71 34.38
CA ARG A 605 31.13 2.78 33.42
C ARG A 605 32.24 2.28 32.53
N LYS A 606 32.37 0.96 32.46
CA LYS A 606 33.21 0.27 31.49
C LYS A 606 32.38 -0.82 30.85
N TYR A 607 32.43 -0.87 29.53
CA TYR A 607 31.75 -1.88 28.74
C TYR A 607 32.76 -2.59 27.88
N ASP A 608 32.66 -3.90 27.87
CA ASP A 608 33.37 -4.77 26.96
C ASP A 608 32.35 -5.37 26.01
N TRP A 609 32.66 -5.37 24.72
CA TRP A 609 31.91 -6.16 23.77
C TRP A 609 32.82 -7.16 23.08
N GLU A 610 32.25 -8.33 22.84
CA GLU A 610 32.90 -9.47 22.21
C GLU A 610 32.16 -9.79 20.92
N VAL A 611 32.88 -9.84 19.81
CA VAL A 611 32.35 -10.21 18.50
C VAL A 611 33.04 -11.47 18.00
N LYS A 612 32.24 -12.45 17.55
CA LYS A 612 32.71 -13.71 17.00
C LYS A 612 32.17 -13.92 15.60
N ASN A 613 33.08 -14.15 14.64
CA ASN A 613 32.72 -14.61 13.31
C ASN A 613 32.59 -16.14 13.30
N GLY A 614 31.38 -16.68 13.39
CA GLY A 614 31.13 -18.12 13.29
C GLY A 614 31.17 -18.68 11.86
N LYS A 615 31.35 -17.85 10.83
CA LYS A 615 31.35 -18.27 9.42
C LYS A 615 32.69 -18.86 8.98
N ALA A 616 32.69 -19.52 7.83
CA ALA A 616 33.87 -20.07 7.16
C ALA A 616 34.60 -19.05 6.26
N VAL A 617 34.08 -17.82 6.17
CA VAL A 617 34.62 -16.73 5.33
C VAL A 617 34.93 -15.52 6.19
N PRO A 618 35.91 -14.68 5.81
CA PRO A 618 36.14 -13.42 6.49
C PRO A 618 34.93 -12.49 6.33
N ILE A 619 34.73 -11.61 7.31
CA ILE A 619 33.65 -10.61 7.30
C ILE A 619 34.19 -9.24 7.73
N ASP A 620 33.55 -8.20 7.21
CA ASP A 620 33.69 -6.84 7.70
C ASP A 620 32.43 -6.46 8.47
N ILE A 621 32.61 -6.04 9.73
CA ILE A 621 31.52 -5.64 10.62
C ILE A 621 31.76 -4.22 11.16
N LYS A 622 30.70 -3.41 11.12
CA LYS A 622 30.60 -2.13 11.80
C LYS A 622 29.82 -2.29 13.10
N ILE A 623 30.47 -1.97 14.21
CA ILE A 623 29.87 -2.00 15.55
C ILE A 623 29.69 -0.57 16.02
N MET A 624 28.52 -0.23 16.56
CA MET A 624 28.23 1.10 17.11
C MET A 624 27.77 1.02 18.56
N ASP A 625 28.21 1.99 19.37
CA ASP A 625 27.75 2.18 20.75
C ASP A 625 27.67 3.69 21.04
N ARG A 626 27.32 4.08 22.26
CA ARG A 626 27.25 5.49 22.65
C ARG A 626 27.78 5.75 24.05
N ILE A 627 28.31 6.95 24.23
CA ILE A 627 28.61 7.59 25.51
C ILE A 627 27.55 8.69 25.70
N PRO A 628 26.88 8.75 26.87
CA PRO A 628 25.87 9.77 27.12
C PRO A 628 26.48 11.18 27.06
N LEU A 629 25.71 12.14 26.55
CA LEU A 629 26.04 13.55 26.62
C LEU A 629 25.21 14.23 27.70
N SER A 630 25.80 15.16 28.42
CA SER A 630 25.08 15.95 29.41
C SER A 630 24.53 17.23 28.78
N GLN A 631 23.24 17.47 28.94
CA GLN A 631 22.60 18.76 28.67
C GLN A 631 22.48 19.63 29.94
N ASN A 632 22.91 19.11 31.10
CA ASN A 632 22.81 19.79 32.38
C ASN A 632 24.21 20.09 32.94
N ASN A 633 24.47 21.36 33.28
CA ASN A 633 25.76 21.80 33.79
C ASN A 633 26.19 21.10 35.11
N ASP A 634 25.22 20.57 35.88
CA ASP A 634 25.45 19.80 37.11
C ASP A 634 25.98 18.38 36.84
N ILE A 635 25.77 17.84 35.64
CA ILE A 635 26.17 16.49 35.25
C ILE A 635 27.36 16.60 34.31
N ARG A 636 28.47 15.96 34.66
CA ARG A 636 29.70 15.96 33.85
C ARG A 636 30.08 14.55 33.45
N VAL A 637 30.28 14.33 32.16
CA VAL A 637 30.88 13.11 31.62
C VAL A 637 32.36 13.39 31.40
N ILE A 638 33.22 12.65 32.09
CA ILE A 638 34.67 12.84 32.17
C ILE A 638 35.37 11.49 32.01
N ASP A 639 36.71 11.51 31.92
CA ASP A 639 37.56 10.31 31.84
C ASP A 639 37.09 9.32 30.76
N ILE A 640 36.77 9.86 29.58
CA ILE A 640 36.32 9.08 28.42
C ILE A 640 37.54 8.39 27.80
N GLU A 641 37.50 7.06 27.76
CA GLU A 641 38.47 6.20 27.12
C GLU A 641 37.78 5.43 25.99
N THR A 642 38.05 5.81 24.75
CA THR A 642 37.43 5.23 23.55
C THR A 642 38.28 4.13 22.92
N PHE A 643 39.54 3.98 23.35
CA PHE A 643 40.52 3.06 22.79
C PHE A 643 40.57 3.18 21.25
N ASP A 644 40.28 2.11 20.51
CA ASP A 644 40.35 2.08 19.05
C ASP A 644 39.04 2.53 18.35
N ALA A 645 38.11 3.15 19.08
CA ALA A 645 36.87 3.65 18.50
C ALA A 645 37.06 4.98 17.79
N ASP A 646 36.37 5.15 16.67
CA ASP A 646 36.07 6.47 16.12
C ASP A 646 34.94 7.10 16.96
N TYR A 647 35.19 8.29 17.54
CA TYR A 647 34.28 8.93 18.50
C TYR A 647 33.81 10.30 18.03
N ASP A 648 32.50 10.43 17.78
CA ASP A 648 31.86 11.72 17.51
C ASP A 648 31.50 12.39 18.85
N THR A 649 32.34 13.32 19.29
CA THR A 649 32.19 14.05 20.57
C THR A 649 30.92 14.90 20.64
N LYS A 650 30.35 15.31 19.50
CA LYS A 650 29.13 16.13 19.47
C LYS A 650 27.87 15.30 19.59
N LYS A 651 27.92 14.03 19.17
CA LYS A 651 26.78 13.10 19.21
C LYS A 651 26.91 12.02 20.28
N GLY A 652 28.08 11.87 20.87
CA GLY A 652 28.38 10.81 21.84
C GLY A 652 28.44 9.42 21.19
N LEU A 653 28.69 9.30 19.89
CA LEU A 653 28.62 8.02 19.17
C LEU A 653 30.01 7.41 18.97
N LEU A 654 30.14 6.12 19.28
CA LEU A 654 31.33 5.30 19.05
C LEU A 654 31.12 4.38 17.85
N SER A 655 32.14 4.24 16.99
CA SER A 655 32.10 3.35 15.82
C SER A 655 33.41 2.58 15.66
N TRP A 656 33.29 1.28 15.39
CA TRP A 656 34.42 0.41 15.04
C TRP A 656 34.15 -0.29 13.72
N LYS A 657 35.12 -0.28 12.81
CA LYS A 657 35.12 -1.11 11.59
C LYS A 657 36.14 -2.21 11.75
N ILE A 658 35.69 -3.47 11.75
CA ILE A 658 36.53 -4.62 12.06
C ILE A 658 36.40 -5.67 10.98
N GLN A 659 37.56 -6.07 10.45
CA GLN A 659 37.68 -7.29 9.67
C GLN A 659 37.94 -8.48 10.61
N LEU A 660 37.14 -9.54 10.47
CA LEU A 660 37.25 -10.79 11.22
C LEU A 660 37.50 -11.94 10.28
N SER A 661 38.59 -12.68 10.52
CA SER A 661 38.86 -13.95 9.85
C SER A 661 37.82 -15.03 10.25
N PRO A 662 37.68 -16.12 9.48
CA PRO A 662 36.83 -17.24 9.85
C PRO A 662 37.09 -17.74 11.28
N LYS A 663 36.03 -17.98 12.07
CA LYS A 663 36.09 -18.45 13.45
C LYS A 663 36.81 -17.52 14.44
N GLN A 664 37.22 -16.32 14.03
CA GLN A 664 37.92 -15.37 14.88
C GLN A 664 36.95 -14.69 15.87
N THR A 665 37.45 -14.47 17.09
CA THR A 665 36.83 -13.62 18.10
C THR A 665 37.71 -12.39 18.34
N LYS A 666 37.10 -11.21 18.49
CA LYS A 666 37.77 -9.99 18.96
C LYS A 666 36.96 -9.36 20.08
N THR A 667 37.67 -8.74 21.01
CA THR A 667 37.10 -7.98 22.12
C THR A 667 37.59 -6.54 22.03
N LYS A 668 36.70 -5.61 22.34
CA LYS A 668 37.02 -4.18 22.51
C LYS A 668 36.28 -3.64 23.71
N SER A 669 36.75 -2.51 24.19
CA SER A 669 36.25 -1.88 25.40
C SER A 669 36.11 -0.38 25.18
N PHE A 670 35.28 0.25 26.01
CA PHE A 670 35.30 1.69 26.23
C PHE A 670 34.86 1.99 27.66
N SER A 671 35.29 3.12 28.18
CA SER A 671 34.94 3.58 29.53
C SER A 671 34.66 5.07 29.57
N PHE A 672 33.85 5.46 30.56
CA PHE A 672 33.60 6.85 30.89
C PHE A 672 33.17 6.97 32.36
N ARG A 673 33.29 8.17 32.90
CA ARG A 673 32.88 8.50 34.26
C ARG A 673 31.83 9.60 34.25
N VAL A 674 30.75 9.39 35.01
CA VAL A 674 29.70 10.40 35.20
C VAL A 674 29.79 10.96 36.62
N LYS A 675 29.91 12.27 36.73
CA LYS A 675 29.91 13.02 38.00
C LYS A 675 28.64 13.85 38.09
N TYR A 676 27.90 13.70 39.19
CA TYR A 676 26.60 14.36 39.41
C TYR A 676 26.31 14.60 40.91
N PRO A 677 25.38 15.49 41.29
CA PRO A 677 25.09 15.79 42.69
C PRO A 677 24.50 14.59 43.45
N LYS A 678 24.94 14.35 44.70
CA LYS A 678 24.53 13.14 45.46
C LYS A 678 23.04 13.04 45.75
N TYR A 679 22.32 14.16 45.72
CA TYR A 679 20.90 14.29 46.05
C TYR A 679 19.98 14.21 44.82
N LYS A 680 20.53 14.07 43.61
CA LYS A 680 19.75 13.86 42.37
C LYS A 680 19.98 12.43 41.86
N SER A 681 18.96 11.83 41.25
CA SER A 681 19.09 10.62 40.46
C SER A 681 19.42 10.98 39.01
N ILE A 682 20.08 10.07 38.31
CA ILE A 682 20.34 10.17 36.87
C ILE A 682 19.83 8.89 36.19
N SER A 683 19.34 9.02 34.96
CA SER A 683 19.04 7.90 34.07
C SER A 683 20.19 7.74 33.08
N LEU A 684 20.64 6.51 32.82
CA LEU A 684 21.78 6.19 31.97
C LEU A 684 21.51 5.01 31.05
#